data_AF-A0A8C1KEF4-F1
#
_entry.id   AF-A0A8C1KEF4-F1
#
_cell.length_a   1.000
_cell.length_b   1.000
_cell.length_c   1.000
_cell.angle_alpha   90.00
_cell.angle_beta   90.00
_cell.angle_gamma   90.00
#
_symmetry.space_group_name_H-M   'P 1'
#
loop_
_entity.id
_entity.type
_entity.pdbx_description
1 polymer ?
#
loop_
_entity_poly.entity_id
_entity_poly.type
_entity_poly.pdbx_seq_one_letter_code
_entity_poly.pdbx_strand_id
1 'polypeptide(L)'
;MRRIYILYLTSFEMQLIKSSGQQFYDPWTAAEFLYHVKYFYNHYKYIFLFPKQDICSNPQFILGGANRTDICQGDLGDCWLLAAIACLTLNDIVLKRVVPHDQSFTENYAGIFHFQFWRYGEWVDVVVDDRLPTYKNQLVFTRSGQKNEFWSALLEKAYAKLHGSYEALKGGNSLEAMEDFTGGLTEFYEITEAPKELYNIMRKALKRGSLMSCAIDVRILNELDAVLDKNQLNLINISDASLSSSAQVLVPTAQRTKTASGLVTGHAYSITGVEQVGLSCNRAFSQTVYYTSFNAHKWKPEPLIILLIFLQTRMCFEEFKKNFTKLEICNLTPDTLEDDQMLKWNVTIHEGRWVKGCSAGGCRNFPDTYWTNPQFRLVLPEADAKEKTCTVVVALMQKGRRKERSLGATLHNIGFAIYEMKGNQQQLPKDFFLYNASTARCKSYVNMREVTERFCLKPGEYVIIPSTFDPHKESEFLLRPFEEEETEEEKQFRAIFQQIAGDDMQINANELRTVLNRVIAKHKELKTEGFSLESCRSMIALMDTDGTGHLNLQEFKHLWNKIKKWKLVFTRYDTDKSSTISSFEMRNALTEAGFQLNNQLYDIICMRYANENMELDFDSYISCLVRLEGMFRAFRAFDRDGDGIIKLNVFEVSSIIFFLNSFIEY
;
A
#
# COMPACT_ATOMS: atom_id res chain seq x y z
N MET A 1 9.40 -37.93 -12.18
CA MET A 1 8.81 -36.58 -12.36
C MET A 1 7.37 -36.72 -12.83
N ARG A 2 6.38 -36.80 -11.93
CA ARG A 2 4.98 -36.61 -12.32
C ARG A 2 4.75 -35.11 -12.47
N ARG A 3 4.38 -34.64 -13.67
CA ARG A 3 3.92 -33.27 -13.86
C ARG A 3 2.70 -33.08 -12.96
N ILE A 4 2.86 -32.23 -11.97
CA ILE A 4 1.81 -31.80 -11.06
C ILE A 4 0.84 -30.96 -11.89
N TYR A 5 -0.28 -31.54 -12.33
CA TYR A 5 -1.34 -30.81 -13.01
C TYR A 5 -2.14 -30.05 -11.95
N ILE A 6 -1.98 -28.73 -11.90
CA ILE A 6 -3.02 -27.88 -11.31
C ILE A 6 -4.22 -28.03 -12.24
N LEU A 7 -5.33 -28.54 -11.70
CA LEU A 7 -6.59 -28.63 -12.45
C LEU A 7 -7.17 -27.23 -12.57
N TYR A 8 -7.08 -26.69 -13.78
CA TYR A 8 -7.79 -25.50 -14.20
C TYR A 8 -9.15 -25.95 -14.73
N LEU A 9 -10.13 -26.09 -13.84
CA LEU A 9 -11.51 -26.30 -14.30
C LEU A 9 -12.09 -24.95 -14.69
N THR A 10 -12.71 -24.90 -15.86
CA THR A 10 -13.48 -23.74 -16.29
C THR A 10 -14.72 -23.57 -15.41
N SER A 11 -15.26 -22.35 -15.33
CA SER A 11 -16.52 -22.08 -14.62
C SER A 11 -17.67 -22.99 -15.11
N PHE A 12 -17.65 -23.37 -16.40
CA PHE A 12 -18.61 -24.29 -16.99
C PHE A 12 -18.47 -25.73 -16.47
N GLU A 13 -17.25 -26.25 -16.37
CA GLU A 13 -17.00 -27.59 -15.81
C GLU A 13 -17.37 -27.67 -14.32
N MET A 14 -17.14 -26.59 -13.56
CA MET A 14 -17.58 -26.51 -12.17
C MET A 14 -19.12 -26.55 -12.06
N GLN A 15 -19.83 -25.85 -12.94
CA GLN A 15 -21.30 -25.90 -13.00
C GLN A 15 -21.82 -27.30 -13.36
N LEU A 16 -21.16 -28.00 -14.29
CA LEU A 16 -21.51 -29.37 -14.64
C LEU A 16 -21.39 -30.31 -13.43
N ILE A 17 -20.31 -30.21 -12.67
CA ILE A 17 -20.13 -31.00 -11.43
C ILE A 17 -21.23 -30.67 -10.43
N LYS A 18 -21.50 -29.38 -10.19
CA LYS A 18 -22.59 -28.93 -9.30
C LYS A 18 -23.96 -29.47 -9.74
N SER A 19 -24.22 -29.53 -11.05
CA SER A 19 -25.49 -30.05 -11.61
C SER A 19 -25.61 -31.58 -11.55
N SER A 20 -24.49 -32.30 -11.50
CA SER A 20 -24.46 -33.77 -11.50
C SER A 20 -24.89 -34.41 -10.16
N GLY A 21 -24.94 -33.61 -9.08
CA GLY A 21 -25.21 -34.08 -7.72
C GLY A 21 -24.08 -34.92 -7.11
N GLN A 22 -22.94 -35.06 -7.79
CA GLN A 22 -21.77 -35.77 -7.26
C GLN A 22 -20.88 -34.84 -6.41
N GLN A 23 -20.31 -35.38 -5.34
CA GLN A 23 -19.31 -34.69 -4.55
C GLN A 23 -17.96 -34.67 -5.29
N PHE A 24 -17.35 -33.49 -5.36
CA PHE A 24 -16.04 -33.31 -5.96
C PHE A 24 -14.94 -33.86 -5.06
N TYR A 25 -14.03 -34.60 -5.67
CA TYR A 25 -12.80 -35.05 -5.04
C TYR A 25 -11.64 -34.52 -5.86
N ASP A 26 -10.79 -33.71 -5.23
CA ASP A 26 -9.57 -33.24 -5.85
C ASP A 26 -8.67 -34.47 -6.13
N PRO A 27 -8.22 -34.65 -7.38
CA PRO A 27 -7.24 -35.68 -7.73
C PRO A 27 -5.92 -35.52 -6.98
N TRP A 28 -5.65 -34.32 -6.45
CA TRP A 28 -4.55 -34.09 -5.52
C TRP A 28 -4.81 -34.80 -4.19
N THR A 29 -3.96 -35.77 -3.87
CA THR A 29 -4.13 -36.62 -2.69
C THR A 29 -3.73 -35.90 -1.41
N ALA A 30 -4.31 -36.32 -0.28
CA ALA A 30 -3.87 -35.88 1.06
C ALA A 30 -2.36 -36.10 1.28
N ALA A 31 -1.81 -37.17 0.70
CA ALA A 31 -0.38 -37.46 0.77
C ALA A 31 0.47 -36.44 -0.02
N GLU A 32 -0.04 -35.86 -1.10
CA GLU A 32 0.66 -34.82 -1.84
C GLU A 32 0.58 -33.46 -1.12
N PHE A 33 -0.56 -33.12 -0.53
CA PHE A 33 -0.69 -31.93 0.34
C PHE A 33 0.25 -31.96 1.55
N LEU A 34 0.52 -33.16 2.08
CA LEU A 34 1.39 -33.41 3.23
C LEU A 34 2.75 -34.03 2.86
N TYR A 35 3.15 -34.01 1.59
CA TYR A 35 4.25 -34.85 1.06
C TYR A 35 5.57 -34.72 1.83
N HIS A 36 5.96 -33.50 2.19
CA HIS A 36 7.19 -33.26 2.98
C HIS A 36 6.94 -33.23 4.50
N VAL A 37 5.68 -33.09 4.95
CA VAL A 37 5.30 -32.96 6.38
C VAL A 37 5.72 -34.19 7.20
N LYS A 38 5.95 -35.33 6.52
CA LYS A 38 6.40 -36.60 7.08
C LYS A 38 7.73 -36.53 7.85
N TYR A 39 8.62 -35.57 7.56
CA TYR A 39 9.93 -35.53 8.20
C TYR A 39 9.96 -34.82 9.57
N PHE A 40 8.94 -34.01 9.91
CA PHE A 40 8.94 -33.20 11.14
C PHE A 40 7.82 -33.56 12.13
N TYR A 41 6.66 -34.05 11.67
CA TYR A 41 5.50 -34.35 12.54
C TYR A 41 5.23 -35.85 12.65
N ASN A 42 6.29 -36.64 12.87
CA ASN A 42 6.25 -38.12 12.97
C ASN A 42 5.37 -38.66 14.12
N HIS A 43 4.66 -37.80 14.87
CA HIS A 43 3.80 -38.15 15.99
C HIS A 43 2.30 -37.90 15.76
N TYR A 44 1.88 -37.31 14.63
CA TYR A 44 0.47 -36.97 14.38
C TYR A 44 -0.08 -37.63 13.12
N LYS A 45 -1.13 -38.46 13.29
CA LYS A 45 -1.91 -39.02 12.18
C LYS A 45 -2.97 -38.01 11.77
N TYR A 46 -2.66 -37.18 10.77
CA TYR A 46 -3.61 -36.23 10.23
C TYR A 46 -4.70 -36.94 9.41
N ILE A 47 -5.95 -36.48 9.56
CA ILE A 47 -7.11 -37.00 8.84
C ILE A 47 -7.75 -35.84 8.09
N PHE A 48 -8.01 -36.04 6.79
CA PHE A 48 -8.72 -35.06 5.97
C PHE A 48 -10.22 -35.29 6.15
N LEU A 49 -10.91 -34.29 6.68
CA LEU A 49 -12.33 -34.36 7.04
C LEU A 49 -13.13 -33.30 6.29
N PHE A 50 -14.40 -33.61 6.01
CA PHE A 50 -15.34 -32.70 5.36
C PHE A 50 -16.03 -31.81 6.39
N PRO A 51 -16.07 -30.47 6.19
CA PRO A 51 -16.75 -29.56 7.09
C PRO A 51 -18.20 -29.95 7.39
N LYS A 52 -18.96 -30.32 6.33
CA LYS A 52 -20.40 -30.63 6.40
C LYS A 52 -20.72 -32.01 6.97
N GLN A 53 -19.84 -33.00 6.79
CA GLN A 53 -20.10 -34.39 7.21
C GLN A 53 -19.47 -34.68 8.57
N ASP A 54 -18.31 -34.12 8.85
CA ASP A 54 -17.42 -34.62 9.92
C ASP A 54 -17.08 -33.57 11.00
N ILE A 55 -17.18 -32.27 10.70
CA ILE A 55 -16.64 -31.20 11.57
C ILE A 55 -17.75 -30.38 12.25
N CYS A 56 -18.74 -29.90 11.48
CA CYS A 56 -19.78 -29.00 11.99
C CYS A 56 -21.14 -29.27 11.33
N SER A 57 -22.24 -29.06 12.07
CA SER A 57 -23.61 -29.28 11.59
C SER A 57 -24.12 -28.21 10.62
N ASN A 58 -23.59 -26.99 10.67
CA ASN A 58 -23.98 -25.88 9.79
C ASN A 58 -22.74 -25.11 9.30
N PRO A 59 -21.91 -25.72 8.44
CA PRO A 59 -20.76 -25.03 7.88
C PRO A 59 -21.21 -23.91 6.95
N GLN A 60 -20.47 -22.82 6.98
CA GLN A 60 -20.70 -21.61 6.21
C GLN A 60 -19.38 -21.21 5.55
N PHE A 61 -19.47 -20.66 4.35
CA PHE A 61 -18.27 -20.26 3.63
C PHE A 61 -17.71 -18.99 4.27
N ILE A 62 -18.54 -17.94 4.30
CA ILE A 62 -18.27 -16.65 4.95
C ILE A 62 -19.46 -16.29 5.85
N LEU A 63 -19.20 -15.79 7.06
CA LEU A 63 -20.22 -15.40 8.05
C LEU A 63 -20.09 -13.95 8.47
N GLY A 64 -21.04 -13.10 8.06
CA GLY A 64 -21.04 -11.68 8.46
C GLY A 64 -19.95 -10.85 7.78
N GLY A 65 -19.51 -11.29 6.60
CA GLY A 65 -18.41 -10.69 5.83
C GLY A 65 -17.06 -11.31 6.20
N ALA A 66 -16.15 -11.37 5.23
CA ALA A 66 -14.81 -11.91 5.45
C ALA A 66 -13.94 -10.88 6.16
N ASN A 67 -13.63 -11.16 7.42
CA ASN A 67 -12.98 -10.25 8.35
C ASN A 67 -11.63 -10.81 8.81
N ARG A 68 -10.75 -9.93 9.28
CA ARG A 68 -9.46 -10.32 9.88
C ARG A 68 -9.58 -11.27 11.08
N THR A 69 -10.74 -11.33 11.73
CA THR A 69 -11.03 -12.23 12.86
C THR A 69 -11.14 -13.70 12.44
N ASP A 70 -11.29 -13.93 11.14
CA ASP A 70 -11.54 -15.25 10.57
C ASP A 70 -10.21 -15.96 10.26
N ILE A 71 -9.10 -15.31 10.61
CA ILE A 71 -7.74 -15.73 10.32
C ILE A 71 -7.03 -15.97 11.65
N CYS A 72 -6.94 -17.23 12.05
CA CYS A 72 -6.14 -17.66 13.19
C CYS A 72 -5.10 -18.66 12.73
N GLN A 73 -3.83 -18.36 12.99
CA GLN A 73 -2.72 -19.24 12.65
C GLN A 73 -2.83 -20.58 13.39
N GLY A 74 -2.64 -21.66 12.63
CA GLY A 74 -2.48 -23.01 13.17
C GLY A 74 -1.03 -23.36 13.49
N ASP A 75 -0.68 -24.63 13.34
CA ASP A 75 0.65 -25.15 13.68
C ASP A 75 1.73 -24.90 12.59
N LEU A 76 1.35 -24.32 11.45
CA LEU A 76 2.24 -24.03 10.32
C LEU A 76 2.93 -22.66 10.47
N GLY A 77 4.20 -22.58 10.06
CA GLY A 77 5.01 -21.35 10.11
C GLY A 77 4.78 -20.40 8.94
N ASP A 78 3.54 -20.09 8.60
CA ASP A 78 3.11 -19.32 7.42
C ASP A 78 2.46 -17.97 7.75
N CYS A 79 2.77 -17.40 8.91
CA CYS A 79 2.25 -16.10 9.35
C CYS A 79 2.36 -14.96 8.33
N TRP A 80 3.35 -15.00 7.43
CA TRP A 80 3.50 -14.07 6.31
C TRP A 80 2.31 -14.10 5.34
N LEU A 81 1.76 -15.29 5.08
CA LEU A 81 0.58 -15.49 4.26
C LEU A 81 -0.66 -14.96 4.99
N LEU A 82 -0.81 -15.31 6.27
CA LEU A 82 -1.96 -14.88 7.07
C LEU A 82 -2.00 -13.37 7.26
N ALA A 83 -0.84 -12.73 7.42
CA ALA A 83 -0.74 -11.28 7.46
C ALA A 83 -1.24 -10.66 6.14
N ALA A 84 -0.88 -11.24 4.99
CA ALA A 84 -1.38 -10.79 3.69
C ALA A 84 -2.90 -11.02 3.55
N ILE A 85 -3.44 -12.17 3.98
CA ILE A 85 -4.89 -12.44 3.96
C ILE A 85 -5.63 -11.45 4.86
N ALA A 86 -5.07 -11.10 6.02
CA ALA A 86 -5.67 -10.10 6.90
C ALA A 86 -5.68 -8.70 6.27
N CYS A 87 -4.63 -8.32 5.54
CA CYS A 87 -4.64 -7.08 4.75
C CYS A 87 -5.69 -7.13 3.63
N LEU A 88 -5.88 -8.28 2.98
CA LEU A 88 -6.87 -8.47 1.91
C LEU A 88 -8.28 -8.14 2.39
N THR A 89 -8.64 -8.49 3.64
CA THR A 89 -9.95 -8.17 4.22
C THR A 89 -10.25 -6.67 4.35
N LEU A 90 -9.23 -5.80 4.25
CA LEU A 90 -9.41 -4.34 4.29
C LEU A 90 -9.87 -3.76 2.95
N ASN A 91 -9.69 -4.49 1.85
CA ASN A 91 -10.06 -4.06 0.52
C ASN A 91 -11.03 -5.05 -0.11
N ASP A 92 -12.31 -4.74 0.00
CA ASP A 92 -13.40 -5.60 -0.46
C ASP A 92 -13.26 -5.93 -1.95
N ILE A 93 -12.85 -4.97 -2.80
CA ILE A 93 -12.70 -5.19 -4.26
C ILE A 93 -11.68 -6.28 -4.56
N VAL A 94 -10.50 -6.19 -3.96
CA VAL A 94 -9.43 -7.19 -4.14
C VAL A 94 -9.84 -8.52 -3.51
N LEU A 95 -10.51 -8.48 -2.36
CA LEU A 95 -11.02 -9.68 -1.69
C LEU A 95 -12.02 -10.44 -2.57
N LYS A 96 -12.99 -9.75 -3.20
CA LYS A 96 -13.98 -10.37 -4.10
C LYS A 96 -13.32 -11.06 -5.29
N ARG A 97 -12.17 -10.53 -5.73
CA ARG A 97 -11.39 -11.08 -6.84
C ARG A 97 -10.70 -12.39 -6.43
N VAL A 98 -10.02 -12.40 -5.29
CA VAL A 98 -9.31 -13.59 -4.79
C VAL A 98 -10.27 -14.65 -4.26
N VAL A 99 -11.35 -14.23 -3.60
CA VAL A 99 -12.37 -15.07 -2.96
C VAL A 99 -13.74 -14.76 -3.58
N PRO A 100 -14.10 -15.45 -4.67
CA PRO A 100 -15.41 -15.28 -5.31
C PRO A 100 -16.58 -15.55 -4.37
N HIS A 101 -17.62 -14.71 -4.43
CA HIS A 101 -18.79 -14.76 -3.53
C HIS A 101 -19.87 -15.77 -3.94
N ASP A 102 -19.72 -16.43 -5.09
CA ASP A 102 -20.65 -17.42 -5.64
C ASP A 102 -20.49 -18.83 -5.02
N GLN A 103 -19.90 -18.89 -3.82
CA GLN A 103 -19.51 -20.12 -3.13
C GLN A 103 -20.29 -20.28 -1.82
N SER A 104 -20.87 -21.46 -1.62
CA SER A 104 -21.68 -21.76 -0.43
C SER A 104 -21.65 -23.25 -0.06
N PHE A 105 -21.84 -23.53 1.22
CA PHE A 105 -22.07 -24.89 1.74
C PHE A 105 -23.55 -25.30 1.72
N THR A 106 -24.46 -24.35 1.53
CA THR A 106 -25.92 -24.57 1.51
C THR A 106 -26.45 -24.62 0.08
N GLU A 107 -26.11 -23.63 -0.74
CA GLU A 107 -26.60 -23.48 -2.12
C GLU A 107 -25.62 -24.11 -3.11
N ASN A 108 -26.12 -24.93 -4.04
CA ASN A 108 -25.31 -25.57 -5.10
C ASN A 108 -24.03 -26.26 -4.60
N TYR A 109 -24.07 -26.81 -3.38
CA TYR A 109 -22.92 -27.46 -2.77
C TYR A 109 -22.61 -28.80 -3.44
N ALA A 110 -21.38 -28.91 -3.94
CA ALA A 110 -20.81 -30.15 -4.47
C ALA A 110 -19.42 -30.45 -3.90
N GLY A 111 -19.05 -29.86 -2.74
CA GLY A 111 -17.71 -30.02 -2.15
C GLY A 111 -16.57 -29.42 -2.98
N ILE A 112 -16.87 -28.45 -3.84
CA ILE A 112 -15.93 -27.78 -4.75
C ILE A 112 -15.89 -26.27 -4.46
N PHE A 113 -14.69 -25.75 -4.30
CA PHE A 113 -14.42 -24.33 -4.03
C PHE A 113 -13.26 -23.86 -4.91
N HIS A 114 -13.19 -22.56 -5.20
CA HIS A 114 -12.16 -21.99 -6.06
C HIS A 114 -11.72 -20.60 -5.59
N PHE A 115 -10.48 -20.26 -5.93
CA PHE A 115 -9.82 -19.02 -5.53
C PHE A 115 -8.91 -18.54 -6.65
N GLN A 116 -8.85 -17.24 -6.85
CA GLN A 116 -8.04 -16.65 -7.92
C GLN A 116 -6.75 -16.07 -7.35
N PHE A 117 -5.61 -16.46 -7.92
CA PHE A 117 -4.31 -15.92 -7.57
C PHE A 117 -3.64 -15.33 -8.80
N TRP A 118 -3.01 -14.19 -8.64
CA TRP A 118 -2.13 -13.62 -9.65
C TRP A 118 -0.83 -14.41 -9.70
N ARG A 119 -0.44 -14.87 -10.88
CA ARG A 119 0.77 -15.64 -11.13
C ARG A 119 1.45 -15.15 -12.40
N TYR A 120 2.56 -14.44 -12.20
CA TYR A 120 3.50 -14.07 -13.26
C TYR A 120 2.90 -13.27 -14.42
N GLY A 121 1.88 -12.46 -14.16
CA GLY A 121 1.20 -11.64 -15.16
C GLY A 121 -0.23 -12.07 -15.43
N GLU A 122 -0.63 -13.28 -15.02
CA GLU A 122 -1.95 -13.84 -15.31
C GLU A 122 -2.71 -14.20 -14.05
N TRP A 123 -4.04 -14.12 -14.10
CA TRP A 123 -4.90 -14.60 -13.03
C TRP A 123 -5.20 -16.08 -13.23
N VAL A 124 -4.89 -16.86 -12.20
CA VAL A 124 -5.02 -18.32 -12.18
C VAL A 124 -6.12 -18.70 -11.19
N ASP A 125 -7.15 -19.38 -11.69
CA ASP A 125 -8.21 -19.95 -10.87
C ASP A 125 -7.80 -21.33 -10.34
N VAL A 126 -7.76 -21.48 -9.02
CA VAL A 126 -7.33 -22.70 -8.33
C VAL A 126 -8.50 -23.33 -7.63
N VAL A 127 -8.89 -24.50 -8.13
CA VAL A 127 -9.99 -25.30 -7.57
C VAL A 127 -9.45 -26.28 -6.52
N VAL A 128 -10.17 -26.39 -5.40
CA VAL A 128 -9.93 -27.36 -4.33
C VAL A 128 -11.23 -28.01 -3.88
N ASP A 129 -11.15 -29.25 -3.40
CA ASP A 129 -12.24 -29.79 -2.58
C ASP A 129 -12.23 -29.21 -1.17
N ASP A 130 -13.27 -29.48 -0.38
CA ASP A 130 -13.44 -28.96 0.97
C ASP A 130 -12.84 -29.82 2.08
N ARG A 131 -12.10 -30.89 1.76
CA ARG A 131 -11.46 -31.74 2.77
C ARG A 131 -10.31 -30.98 3.45
N LEU A 132 -10.38 -30.78 4.76
CA LEU A 132 -9.35 -30.04 5.49
C LEU A 132 -8.54 -30.96 6.42
N PRO A 133 -7.22 -30.72 6.58
CA PRO A 133 -6.38 -31.50 7.48
C PRO A 133 -6.74 -31.24 8.95
N THR A 134 -7.07 -32.32 9.65
CA THR A 134 -7.45 -32.28 11.07
C THR A 134 -6.58 -33.20 11.93
N TYR A 135 -6.49 -32.85 13.21
CA TYR A 135 -5.96 -33.70 14.26
C TYR A 135 -6.92 -33.67 15.44
N LYS A 136 -7.36 -34.86 15.91
CA LYS A 136 -8.42 -34.99 16.94
C LYS A 136 -9.68 -34.17 16.61
N ASN A 137 -10.12 -34.23 15.36
CA ASN A 137 -11.30 -33.50 14.82
C ASN A 137 -11.20 -31.96 14.93
N GLN A 138 -9.99 -31.40 15.03
CA GLN A 138 -9.75 -29.96 14.98
C GLN A 138 -8.86 -29.61 13.79
N LEU A 139 -9.14 -28.48 13.14
CA LEU A 139 -8.28 -27.93 12.09
C LEU A 139 -6.88 -27.65 12.66
N VAL A 140 -5.86 -28.12 11.93
CA VAL A 140 -4.44 -28.02 12.32
C VAL A 140 -3.80 -26.73 11.81
N PHE A 141 -4.22 -26.27 10.64
CA PHE A 141 -3.72 -25.06 10.01
C PHE A 141 -4.70 -23.90 10.25
N THR A 142 -4.86 -23.00 9.28
CA THR A 142 -5.70 -21.82 9.44
C THR A 142 -7.15 -22.17 9.79
N ARG A 143 -7.72 -21.36 10.69
CA ARG A 143 -9.12 -21.48 11.13
C ARG A 143 -9.71 -20.12 11.48
N SER A 144 -11.03 -19.99 11.41
CA SER A 144 -11.74 -18.82 11.91
C SER A 144 -11.90 -18.87 13.43
N GLY A 145 -12.05 -17.70 14.05
CA GLY A 145 -12.55 -17.59 15.42
C GLY A 145 -13.99 -18.14 15.56
N GLN A 146 -14.76 -18.09 14.47
CA GLN A 146 -16.06 -18.75 14.36
C GLN A 146 -15.88 -20.20 13.90
N LYS A 147 -16.40 -21.16 14.67
CA LYS A 147 -16.16 -22.60 14.42
C LYS A 147 -16.82 -23.14 13.16
N ASN A 148 -17.79 -22.43 12.60
CA ASN A 148 -18.57 -22.85 11.44
C ASN A 148 -18.24 -22.05 10.17
N GLU A 149 -17.14 -21.29 10.15
CA GLU A 149 -16.67 -20.53 8.99
C GLU A 149 -15.35 -21.10 8.44
N PHE A 150 -15.26 -21.26 7.12
CA PHE A 150 -14.19 -22.06 6.49
C PHE A 150 -13.46 -21.41 5.31
N TRP A 151 -13.83 -20.21 4.84
CA TRP A 151 -13.19 -19.58 3.66
C TRP A 151 -11.68 -19.44 3.81
N SER A 152 -11.18 -19.01 4.98
CA SER A 152 -9.76 -18.74 5.22
C SER A 152 -8.92 -20.04 5.20
N ALA A 153 -9.48 -21.13 5.73
CA ALA A 153 -8.86 -22.45 5.70
C ALA A 153 -8.79 -23.03 4.27
N LEU A 154 -9.84 -22.82 3.47
CA LEU A 154 -9.89 -23.26 2.08
C LEU A 154 -8.98 -22.41 1.17
N LEU A 155 -8.87 -21.10 1.44
CA LEU A 155 -7.95 -20.21 0.75
C LEU A 155 -6.49 -20.64 0.98
N GLU A 156 -6.11 -20.91 2.23
CA GLU A 156 -4.78 -21.45 2.58
C GLU A 156 -4.52 -22.78 1.86
N LYS A 157 -5.52 -23.68 1.79
CA LYS A 157 -5.42 -24.94 1.05
C LYS A 157 -5.18 -24.73 -0.44
N ALA A 158 -5.92 -23.83 -1.08
CA ALA A 158 -5.76 -23.51 -2.50
C ALA A 158 -4.36 -22.93 -2.77
N TYR A 159 -3.89 -22.07 -1.88
CA TYR A 159 -2.53 -21.52 -1.97
C TYR A 159 -1.46 -22.59 -1.73
N ALA A 160 -1.68 -23.54 -0.81
CA ALA A 160 -0.81 -24.69 -0.61
C ALA A 160 -0.75 -25.58 -1.86
N LYS A 161 -1.88 -25.82 -2.52
CA LYS A 161 -1.96 -26.56 -3.80
C LYS A 161 -1.14 -25.86 -4.90
N LEU A 162 -1.29 -24.53 -5.01
CA LEU A 162 -0.56 -23.71 -5.98
C LEU A 162 0.96 -23.84 -5.83
N HIS A 163 1.45 -23.85 -4.58
CA HIS A 163 2.89 -23.99 -4.28
C HIS A 163 3.36 -25.45 -4.10
N GLY A 164 2.44 -26.42 -4.12
CA GLY A 164 2.70 -27.85 -4.17
C GLY A 164 2.45 -28.63 -2.85
N SER A 165 2.49 -27.98 -1.69
CA SER A 165 2.14 -28.60 -0.40
C SER A 165 2.01 -27.54 0.70
N TYR A 166 1.38 -27.89 1.83
CA TYR A 166 1.34 -26.99 2.99
C TYR A 166 2.73 -26.61 3.51
N GLU A 167 3.69 -27.54 3.50
CA GLU A 167 5.06 -27.25 3.93
C GLU A 167 5.76 -26.22 3.04
N ALA A 168 5.40 -26.16 1.75
CA ALA A 168 5.96 -25.16 0.85
C ALA A 168 5.61 -23.73 1.29
N LEU A 169 4.60 -23.54 2.15
CA LEU A 169 4.22 -22.25 2.73
C LEU A 169 5.02 -21.89 3.99
N LYS A 170 5.78 -22.82 4.57
CA LYS A 170 6.60 -22.55 5.76
C LYS A 170 7.70 -21.53 5.44
N GLY A 171 7.71 -20.42 6.18
CA GLY A 171 8.68 -19.33 6.03
C GLY A 171 8.54 -18.56 4.72
N GLY A 172 8.34 -17.25 4.78
CA GLY A 172 8.12 -16.42 3.60
C GLY A 172 8.10 -14.94 3.93
N ASN A 173 8.02 -14.14 2.87
CA ASN A 173 7.82 -12.71 2.95
C ASN A 173 6.37 -12.37 2.60
N SER A 174 5.72 -11.48 3.36
CA SER A 174 4.32 -11.12 3.16
C SER A 174 4.07 -10.51 1.78
N LEU A 175 5.05 -9.80 1.21
CA LEU A 175 4.99 -9.26 -0.16
C LEU A 175 4.71 -10.35 -1.19
N GLU A 176 5.25 -11.56 -1.01
CA GLU A 176 5.00 -12.66 -1.95
C GLU A 176 3.50 -13.00 -2.03
N ALA A 177 2.79 -12.98 -0.90
CA ALA A 177 1.37 -13.27 -0.85
C ALA A 177 0.54 -12.06 -1.31
N MET A 178 0.93 -10.84 -0.91
CA MET A 178 0.25 -9.62 -1.34
C MET A 178 0.28 -9.44 -2.86
N GLU A 179 1.42 -9.72 -3.50
CA GLU A 179 1.55 -9.78 -4.96
C GLU A 179 0.64 -10.85 -5.56
N ASP A 180 0.64 -12.07 -5.02
CA ASP A 180 -0.20 -13.17 -5.52
C ASP A 180 -1.70 -12.89 -5.32
N PHE A 181 -2.09 -11.98 -4.42
CA PHE A 181 -3.47 -11.55 -4.20
C PHE A 181 -3.89 -10.33 -5.02
N THR A 182 -2.95 -9.53 -5.54
CA THR A 182 -3.26 -8.23 -6.14
C THR A 182 -2.77 -8.07 -7.57
N GLY A 183 -1.70 -8.77 -7.95
CA GLY A 183 -0.89 -8.46 -9.13
C GLY A 183 -0.07 -7.17 -9.02
N GLY A 184 -0.06 -6.56 -7.83
CA GLY A 184 0.47 -5.23 -7.59
C GLY A 184 1.98 -5.09 -7.65
N LEU A 185 2.44 -3.88 -7.32
CA LEU A 185 3.84 -3.48 -7.25
C LEU A 185 4.32 -3.45 -5.81
N THR A 186 5.45 -4.07 -5.53
CA THR A 186 6.00 -4.12 -4.17
C THR A 186 6.98 -3.00 -3.89
N GLU A 187 6.94 -2.47 -2.67
CA GLU A 187 7.89 -1.51 -2.14
C GLU A 187 8.37 -2.00 -0.77
N PHE A 188 9.68 -1.93 -0.56
CA PHE A 188 10.34 -2.39 0.65
C PHE A 188 11.07 -1.22 1.31
N TYR A 189 10.85 -1.04 2.61
CA TYR A 189 11.51 -0.02 3.42
C TYR A 189 12.17 -0.67 4.62
N GLU A 190 13.48 -0.48 4.75
CA GLU A 190 14.16 -0.68 6.02
C GLU A 190 13.87 0.52 6.92
N ILE A 191 13.36 0.26 8.12
CA ILE A 191 12.85 1.31 9.01
C ILE A 191 13.97 2.28 9.46
N THR A 192 15.19 1.77 9.62
CA THR A 192 16.40 2.54 9.97
C THR A 192 16.79 3.54 8.89
N GLU A 193 16.55 3.21 7.61
CA GLU A 193 16.90 4.03 6.43
C GLU A 193 15.66 4.72 5.82
N ALA A 194 14.52 4.65 6.49
CA ALA A 194 13.26 5.13 5.94
C ALA A 194 13.24 6.67 5.75
N PRO A 195 12.55 7.17 4.71
CA PRO A 195 12.42 8.60 4.48
C PRO A 195 11.65 9.27 5.63
N LYS A 196 11.93 10.56 5.90
CA LYS A 196 11.21 11.34 6.93
C LYS A 196 9.69 11.36 6.71
N GLU A 197 9.28 11.31 5.44
CA GLU A 197 7.88 11.30 5.02
C GLU A 197 7.22 9.92 5.05
N LEU A 198 7.85 8.89 5.64
CA LEU A 198 7.33 7.52 5.68
C LEU A 198 5.87 7.45 6.18
N TYR A 199 5.53 8.23 7.21
CA TYR A 199 4.16 8.30 7.72
C TYR A 199 3.16 8.75 6.64
N ASN A 200 3.52 9.77 5.86
CA ASN A 200 2.71 10.28 4.76
C ASN A 200 2.58 9.27 3.63
N ILE A 201 3.64 8.51 3.34
CA ILE A 201 3.64 7.41 2.36
C ILE A 201 2.65 6.33 2.80
N MET A 202 2.77 5.83 4.04
CA MET A 202 1.88 4.80 4.58
C MET A 202 0.41 5.22 4.58
N ARG A 203 0.13 6.47 4.99
CA ARG A 203 -1.23 7.03 4.97
C ARG A 203 -1.80 7.12 3.55
N LYS A 204 -0.99 7.53 2.57
CA LYS A 204 -1.41 7.59 1.16
C LYS A 204 -1.63 6.19 0.58
N ALA A 205 -0.77 5.22 0.92
CA ALA A 205 -0.89 3.84 0.48
C ALA A 205 -2.22 3.21 0.98
N LEU A 206 -2.56 3.35 2.27
CA LEU A 206 -3.83 2.85 2.80
C LEU A 206 -5.05 3.49 2.14
N LYS A 207 -5.03 4.81 1.91
CA LYS A 207 -6.12 5.51 1.20
C LYS A 207 -6.33 5.02 -0.22
N ARG A 208 -5.28 4.48 -0.86
CA ARG A 208 -5.32 3.89 -2.20
C ARG A 208 -5.68 2.40 -2.18
N GLY A 209 -5.92 1.83 -0.99
CA GLY A 209 -6.22 0.41 -0.83
C GLY A 209 -5.00 -0.51 -0.93
N SER A 210 -3.77 0.03 -0.87
CA SER A 210 -2.54 -0.77 -0.85
C SER A 210 -2.49 -1.67 0.39
N LEU A 211 -1.94 -2.87 0.22
CA LEU A 211 -1.72 -3.81 1.32
C LEU A 211 -0.39 -3.50 2.01
N MET A 212 -0.33 -3.55 3.34
CA MET A 212 0.89 -3.21 4.07
C MET A 212 1.16 -4.18 5.22
N SER A 213 2.42 -4.61 5.35
CA SER A 213 2.91 -5.45 6.44
C SER A 213 4.20 -4.91 7.05
N CYS A 214 4.48 -5.32 8.28
CA CYS A 214 5.75 -5.05 8.94
C CYS A 214 6.27 -6.30 9.65
N ALA A 215 7.58 -6.32 9.91
CA ALA A 215 8.24 -7.44 10.59
C ALA A 215 9.44 -6.97 11.43
N ILE A 216 9.78 -7.80 12.41
CA ILE A 216 10.95 -7.64 13.28
C ILE A 216 11.97 -8.73 12.91
N ASP A 217 13.10 -8.34 12.33
CA ASP A 217 14.18 -9.27 11.98
C ASP A 217 14.87 -9.75 13.27
N VAL A 218 15.07 -11.07 13.37
CA VAL A 218 15.68 -11.72 14.55
C VAL A 218 17.16 -11.35 14.68
N ARG A 219 17.81 -10.94 13.58
CA ARG A 219 19.26 -10.68 13.54
C ARG A 219 19.72 -9.51 14.43
N ILE A 220 18.90 -8.48 14.60
CA ILE A 220 19.29 -7.25 15.30
C ILE A 220 19.33 -7.44 16.84
N LEU A 221 18.53 -8.36 17.37
CA LEU A 221 18.56 -8.66 18.82
C LEU A 221 19.81 -9.43 19.22
N ASN A 222 20.30 -10.36 18.40
CA ASN A 222 21.54 -11.07 18.71
C ASN A 222 22.77 -10.13 18.76
N GLU A 223 22.77 -9.05 17.97
CA GLU A 223 23.84 -8.04 18.02
C GLU A 223 23.69 -7.10 19.23
N LEU A 224 22.47 -6.68 19.57
CA LEU A 224 22.19 -5.86 20.76
C LEU A 224 22.43 -6.63 22.07
N ASP A 225 22.01 -7.89 22.15
CA ASP A 225 22.24 -8.77 23.29
C ASP A 225 23.74 -9.08 23.43
N ALA A 226 24.48 -9.27 22.33
CA ALA A 226 25.94 -9.44 22.36
C ALA A 226 26.69 -8.16 22.81
N VAL A 227 26.13 -6.97 22.59
CA VAL A 227 26.66 -5.69 23.09
C VAL A 227 26.31 -5.48 24.57
N LEU A 228 25.15 -5.96 25.01
CA LEU A 228 24.73 -5.91 26.41
C LEU A 228 25.47 -6.93 27.29
N ASP A 229 25.73 -8.14 26.79
CA ASP A 229 26.51 -9.17 27.50
C ASP A 229 27.97 -8.76 27.71
N LYS A 230 28.57 -8.05 26.73
CA LYS A 230 29.94 -7.51 26.88
C LYS A 230 30.06 -6.46 27.99
N ASN A 231 28.96 -5.80 28.37
CA ASN A 231 28.95 -4.79 29.43
C ASN A 231 28.56 -5.35 30.81
N GLN A 232 28.14 -6.62 30.92
CA GLN A 232 27.82 -7.27 32.20
C GLN A 232 28.83 -8.34 32.64
N LEU A 233 29.82 -8.69 31.82
CA LEU A 233 30.84 -9.70 32.10
C LEU A 233 31.99 -9.24 33.03
N ASN A 234 31.67 -8.54 34.12
CA ASN A 234 32.64 -8.30 35.20
C ASN A 234 32.21 -8.78 36.60
N LEU A 235 31.05 -9.44 36.73
CA LEU A 235 30.66 -10.03 38.01
C LEU A 235 29.98 -11.39 37.79
N ILE A 236 30.75 -12.45 38.04
CA ILE A 236 30.40 -13.74 38.67
C ILE A 236 31.18 -14.88 37.98
N ASN A 237 32.32 -15.23 38.60
CA ASN A 237 32.95 -16.53 38.51
C ASN A 237 32.08 -17.54 39.27
N ILE A 238 31.51 -18.56 38.59
CA ILE A 238 31.38 -19.90 39.18
C ILE A 238 31.61 -20.94 38.07
N SER A 239 32.65 -21.74 38.30
CA SER A 239 33.00 -22.99 37.65
C SER A 239 31.92 -24.06 37.85
N ASP A 240 31.53 -24.74 36.78
CA ASP A 240 31.53 -26.21 36.78
C ASP A 240 31.42 -26.79 35.37
N ALA A 241 32.27 -27.78 35.13
CA ALA A 241 32.45 -28.47 33.88
C ALA A 241 31.60 -29.75 33.80
N SER A 242 31.45 -30.24 32.56
CA SER A 242 30.99 -31.56 32.11
C SER A 242 29.49 -31.73 31.80
N LEU A 243 29.16 -31.86 30.50
CA LEU A 243 28.76 -33.15 29.94
C LEU A 243 28.79 -33.15 28.38
N SER A 244 29.63 -34.04 27.85
CA SER A 244 29.52 -34.84 26.62
C SER A 244 28.94 -34.26 25.33
N SER A 245 29.82 -34.23 24.33
CA SER A 245 29.57 -34.18 22.90
C SER A 245 28.72 -35.34 22.37
N SER A 246 27.47 -35.06 22.01
CA SER A 246 26.71 -35.76 20.95
C SER A 246 25.34 -35.10 20.79
N ALA A 247 25.27 -33.98 20.08
CA ALA A 247 24.01 -33.42 19.61
C ALA A 247 24.15 -33.10 18.12
N GLN A 248 23.60 -34.00 17.31
CA GLN A 248 23.30 -33.74 15.91
C GLN A 248 22.45 -32.47 15.82
N VAL A 249 22.78 -31.64 14.83
CA VAL A 249 22.15 -30.34 14.55
C VAL A 249 20.65 -30.53 14.29
N LEU A 250 19.86 -30.48 15.37
CA LEU A 250 18.43 -30.20 15.30
C LEU A 250 18.32 -28.71 14.99
N VAL A 251 17.87 -28.35 13.79
CA VAL A 251 17.39 -26.99 13.52
C VAL A 251 16.20 -26.77 14.45
N PRO A 252 16.28 -25.90 15.47
CA PRO A 252 15.19 -25.72 16.40
C PRO A 252 14.03 -25.09 15.64
N THR A 253 12.83 -25.65 15.80
CA THR A 253 11.59 -24.88 15.63
C THR A 253 11.78 -23.61 16.45
N ALA A 254 12.00 -22.46 15.80
CA ALA A 254 12.35 -21.22 16.47
C ALA A 254 11.37 -21.00 17.63
N GLN A 255 11.85 -21.13 18.87
CA GLN A 255 11.15 -20.58 20.01
C GLN A 255 10.93 -19.12 19.67
N ARG A 256 9.68 -18.73 19.45
CA ARG A 256 9.29 -17.37 19.07
C ARG A 256 9.74 -16.44 20.19
N THR A 257 10.90 -15.81 20.04
CA THR A 257 11.43 -14.87 21.04
C THR A 257 10.53 -13.65 21.06
N LYS A 258 9.92 -13.40 22.21
CA LYS A 258 9.15 -12.18 22.45
C LYS A 258 10.12 -11.08 22.88
N THR A 259 9.97 -9.89 22.32
CA THR A 259 10.66 -8.69 22.80
C THR A 259 10.19 -8.33 24.21
N ALA A 260 10.91 -7.46 24.90
CA ALA A 260 10.45 -6.88 26.17
C ALA A 260 9.10 -6.15 26.05
N SER A 261 8.76 -5.66 24.85
CA SER A 261 7.46 -5.06 24.51
C SER A 261 6.36 -6.10 24.20
N GLY A 262 6.65 -7.40 24.28
CA GLY A 262 5.71 -8.49 24.02
C GLY A 262 5.47 -8.81 22.55
N LEU A 263 6.19 -8.16 21.62
CA LEU A 263 6.14 -8.41 20.18
C LEU A 263 6.92 -9.67 19.83
N VAL A 264 6.49 -10.38 18.80
CA VAL A 264 7.09 -11.63 18.34
C VAL A 264 8.07 -11.33 17.22
N THR A 265 9.32 -11.73 17.43
CA THR A 265 10.37 -11.62 16.42
C THR A 265 10.22 -12.68 15.33
N GLY A 266 10.61 -12.37 14.10
CA GLY A 266 10.47 -13.30 12.96
C GLY A 266 9.02 -13.59 12.58
N HIS A 267 8.07 -12.73 12.96
CA HIS A 267 6.65 -12.81 12.64
C HIS A 267 6.23 -11.64 11.75
N ALA A 268 5.31 -11.90 10.82
CA ALA A 268 4.71 -10.89 9.97
C ALA A 268 3.47 -10.28 10.63
N TYR A 269 3.36 -8.97 10.56
CA TYR A 269 2.28 -8.19 11.12
C TYR A 269 1.59 -7.40 10.01
N SER A 270 0.26 -7.41 9.98
CA SER A 270 -0.51 -6.60 9.05
C SER A 270 -0.68 -5.19 9.60
N ILE A 271 -0.44 -4.17 8.78
CA ILE A 271 -0.77 -2.78 9.10
C ILE A 271 -2.18 -2.50 8.57
N THR A 272 -3.08 -2.17 9.48
CA THR A 272 -4.53 -2.05 9.19
C THR A 272 -5.01 -0.61 9.16
N GLY A 273 -4.18 0.34 9.55
CA GLY A 273 -4.54 1.75 9.62
C GLY A 273 -3.36 2.62 10.02
N VAL A 274 -3.43 3.90 9.68
CA VAL A 274 -2.52 4.95 10.13
C VAL A 274 -3.35 6.23 10.34
N GLU A 275 -3.33 6.76 11.57
CA GLU A 275 -4.12 7.95 11.94
C GLU A 275 -3.26 8.96 12.69
N GLN A 276 -3.62 10.24 12.54
CA GLN A 276 -2.99 11.35 13.26
C GLN A 276 -3.96 11.82 14.33
N VAL A 277 -3.56 11.75 15.59
CA VAL A 277 -4.39 12.14 16.73
C VAL A 277 -3.70 13.30 17.45
N GLY A 278 -4.39 14.43 17.61
CA GLY A 278 -3.87 15.57 18.37
C GLY A 278 -3.98 15.32 19.88
N LEU A 279 -2.86 15.30 20.60
CA LEU A 279 -2.83 15.26 22.06
C LEU A 279 -2.82 16.69 22.62
N SER A 280 -3.79 17.01 23.49
CA SER A 280 -3.77 18.21 24.33
C SER A 280 -2.97 17.94 25.60
N CYS A 281 -1.70 18.35 25.63
CA CYS A 281 -0.96 18.89 26.77
C CYS A 281 0.52 19.04 26.38
N ASN A 282 1.12 20.14 26.80
CA ASN A 282 2.46 20.63 26.46
C ASN A 282 3.52 19.58 26.04
N ARG A 283 4.00 19.76 24.80
CA ARG A 283 5.15 19.13 24.11
C ARG A 283 4.97 17.66 23.66
N ALA A 284 5.24 17.49 22.34
CA ALA A 284 5.36 16.28 21.52
C ALA A 284 4.07 15.76 20.82
N PHE A 285 4.01 15.97 19.50
CA PHE A 285 3.08 15.32 18.58
C PHE A 285 3.34 13.80 18.57
N SER A 286 2.28 12.99 18.64
CA SER A 286 2.40 11.53 18.48
C SER A 286 1.50 11.03 17.34
N GLN A 287 2.11 10.36 16.36
CA GLN A 287 1.47 9.70 15.22
C GLN A 287 1.12 8.26 15.63
N THR A 288 0.00 7.65 15.19
CA THR A 288 -0.40 6.30 15.64
C THR A 288 -0.49 5.30 14.48
N VAL A 289 0.08 4.10 14.65
CA VAL A 289 0.04 2.97 13.68
C VAL A 289 -0.76 1.80 14.27
N TYR A 290 -1.61 1.17 13.45
CA TYR A 290 -2.43 0.02 13.82
C TYR A 290 -1.86 -1.28 13.23
N TYR A 291 -1.63 -2.30 14.06
CA TYR A 291 -1.17 -3.62 13.60
C TYR A 291 -1.90 -4.79 14.27
N THR A 292 -1.83 -5.99 13.68
CA THR A 292 -2.46 -7.21 14.22
C THR A 292 -1.46 -8.37 14.33
N SER A 293 -1.55 -9.13 15.44
CA SER A 293 -0.66 -10.23 15.83
C SER A 293 -1.46 -11.51 16.04
N PHE A 294 -1.01 -12.65 15.52
CA PHE A 294 -1.73 -13.93 15.63
C PHE A 294 -0.99 -14.92 16.54
N ASN A 295 -1.20 -14.80 17.87
CA ASN A 295 -0.82 -15.88 18.81
C ASN A 295 -1.52 -15.74 20.19
N ALA A 296 -2.04 -16.85 20.73
CA ALA A 296 -2.79 -16.91 21.99
C ALA A 296 -1.94 -17.43 23.17
N HIS A 297 -1.95 -16.73 24.32
CA HIS A 297 -2.22 -17.23 25.70
C HIS A 297 -1.81 -16.24 26.83
N LYS A 298 -2.82 -15.95 27.68
CA LYS A 298 -2.90 -15.47 29.10
C LYS A 298 -1.84 -14.54 29.71
N TRP A 299 -2.30 -13.37 30.21
CA TRP A 299 -1.76 -12.63 31.37
C TRP A 299 -2.89 -12.01 32.20
N LYS A 300 -2.70 -11.89 33.53
CA LYS A 300 -3.61 -11.27 34.52
C LYS A 300 -3.05 -9.92 35.02
N PRO A 301 -3.89 -9.03 35.58
CA PRO A 301 -3.72 -7.58 35.51
C PRO A 301 -3.36 -6.91 36.84
N GLU A 302 -2.68 -5.75 36.81
CA GLU A 302 -2.73 -4.66 37.80
C GLU A 302 -2.31 -3.31 37.16
N PRO A 303 -2.66 -2.15 37.76
CA PRO A 303 -3.44 -1.12 37.06
C PRO A 303 -2.58 0.00 36.43
N LEU A 304 -3.17 0.63 35.40
CA LEU A 304 -2.55 1.54 34.42
C LEU A 304 -1.61 0.82 33.46
N ILE A 305 -2.18 0.23 32.39
CA ILE A 305 -1.58 -0.03 31.06
C ILE A 305 -2.46 -1.04 30.30
N ILE A 306 -2.85 -0.63 29.08
CA ILE A 306 -3.07 -1.40 27.83
C ILE A 306 -3.84 -2.74 27.94
N LEU A 307 -5.06 -2.77 27.38
CA LEU A 307 -5.86 -3.99 27.19
C LEU A 307 -5.44 -4.72 25.89
N LEU A 308 -5.11 -6.01 26.02
CA LEU A 308 -4.77 -6.96 24.95
C LEU A 308 -6.01 -7.64 24.33
N ILE A 309 -5.74 -8.39 23.25
CA ILE A 309 -6.50 -9.53 22.65
C ILE A 309 -7.32 -9.16 21.40
N PHE A 310 -7.03 -9.79 20.25
CA PHE A 310 -7.87 -9.85 19.03
C PHE A 310 -8.28 -8.51 18.36
N LEU A 311 -7.85 -7.37 18.91
CA LEU A 311 -8.40 -6.05 18.64
C LEU A 311 -7.24 -5.06 18.47
N GLN A 312 -6.87 -4.77 17.22
CA GLN A 312 -6.34 -3.47 16.78
C GLN A 312 -5.46 -2.74 17.82
N THR A 313 -4.22 -3.21 18.02
CA THR A 313 -3.26 -2.56 18.91
C THR A 313 -2.75 -1.28 18.25
N ARG A 314 -2.76 -0.19 19.03
CA ARG A 314 -2.24 1.13 18.65
C ARG A 314 -0.84 1.27 19.23
N MET A 315 0.08 1.82 18.46
CA MET A 315 1.38 2.28 18.98
C MET A 315 1.75 3.60 18.35
N CYS A 316 2.59 4.37 19.03
CA CYS A 316 3.10 5.61 18.46
C CYS A 316 4.03 5.29 17.27
N PHE A 317 4.10 6.15 16.24
CA PHE A 317 4.95 5.95 15.07
C PHE A 317 6.44 5.92 15.45
N GLU A 318 6.82 6.68 16.48
CA GLU A 318 8.17 6.61 17.04
C GLU A 318 8.46 5.27 17.72
N GLU A 319 7.46 4.66 18.38
CA GLU A 319 7.60 3.30 18.91
C GLU A 319 7.60 2.26 17.80
N PHE A 320 6.81 2.46 16.75
CA PHE A 320 6.82 1.63 15.56
C PHE A 320 8.22 1.60 14.94
N LYS A 321 8.83 2.77 14.72
CA LYS A 321 10.19 2.86 14.19
C LYS A 321 11.25 2.20 15.08
N LYS A 322 11.05 2.18 16.39
CA LYS A 322 11.97 1.55 17.34
C LYS A 322 11.82 0.03 17.42
N ASN A 323 10.60 -0.48 17.28
CA ASN A 323 10.32 -1.90 17.46
C ASN A 323 10.38 -2.70 16.15
N PHE A 324 10.00 -2.10 15.03
CA PHE A 324 9.96 -2.76 13.74
C PHE A 324 11.19 -2.45 12.91
N THR A 325 11.59 -3.44 12.10
CA THR A 325 12.81 -3.36 11.27
C THR A 325 12.49 -3.16 9.80
N LYS A 326 11.35 -3.67 9.35
CA LYS A 326 10.95 -3.73 7.95
C LYS A 326 9.50 -3.30 7.79
N LEU A 327 9.26 -2.54 6.72
CA LEU A 327 7.93 -2.22 6.20
C LEU A 327 7.86 -2.67 4.74
N GLU A 328 6.73 -3.29 4.42
CA GLU A 328 6.43 -3.91 3.14
C GLU A 328 5.10 -3.34 2.66
N ILE A 329 5.08 -2.78 1.46
CA ILE A 329 3.87 -2.19 0.85
C ILE A 329 3.66 -2.84 -0.51
N CYS A 330 2.43 -3.28 -0.78
CA CYS A 330 2.01 -3.73 -2.10
C CYS A 330 0.97 -2.76 -2.65
N ASN A 331 1.40 -1.95 -3.61
CA ASN A 331 0.56 -0.97 -4.28
C ASN A 331 -0.27 -1.64 -5.38
N LEU A 332 -1.55 -1.29 -5.45
CA LEU A 332 -2.45 -1.81 -6.47
C LEU A 332 -2.10 -1.20 -7.84
N THR A 333 -2.09 -2.05 -8.85
CA THR A 333 -1.96 -1.64 -10.26
C THR A 333 -3.35 -1.31 -10.84
N PRO A 334 -3.44 -0.52 -11.92
CA PRO A 334 -4.73 -0.19 -12.55
C PRO A 334 -5.58 -1.40 -12.90
N ASP A 335 -4.95 -2.52 -13.29
CA ASP A 335 -5.63 -3.79 -13.60
C ASP A 335 -6.44 -4.37 -12.42
N THR A 336 -6.17 -3.89 -11.20
CA THR A 336 -6.77 -4.37 -9.95
C THR A 336 -7.97 -3.52 -9.50
N LEU A 337 -8.13 -2.29 -10.01
CA LEU A 337 -9.17 -1.34 -9.60
C LEU A 337 -9.86 -0.71 -10.81
N GLU A 338 -11.17 -0.94 -10.98
CA GLU A 338 -12.00 -0.38 -12.06
C GLU A 338 -12.36 1.11 -11.88
N ASP A 339 -11.67 1.85 -11.00
CA ASP A 339 -12.07 3.20 -10.59
C ASP A 339 -11.28 4.30 -11.34
N ASP A 340 -12.00 5.27 -11.92
CA ASP A 340 -11.51 6.30 -12.85
C ASP A 340 -10.52 7.34 -12.25
N GLN A 341 -10.14 7.19 -10.98
CA GLN A 341 -9.30 8.16 -10.25
C GLN A 341 -7.84 7.73 -10.05
N MET A 342 -7.43 6.56 -10.55
CA MET A 342 -6.05 6.10 -10.46
C MET A 342 -5.19 6.52 -11.66
N LEU A 343 -3.94 6.87 -11.38
CA LEU A 343 -2.89 7.06 -12.38
C LEU A 343 -2.86 5.82 -13.29
N LYS A 344 -3.09 6.03 -14.59
CA LYS A 344 -3.02 4.96 -15.58
C LYS A 344 -1.54 4.68 -15.83
N TRP A 345 -1.12 3.45 -15.56
CA TRP A 345 0.23 2.98 -15.83
C TRP A 345 0.18 2.18 -17.13
N ASN A 346 1.08 2.47 -18.07
CA ASN A 346 1.31 1.57 -19.19
C ASN A 346 2.27 0.48 -18.71
N VAL A 347 1.80 -0.76 -18.72
CA VAL A 347 2.56 -1.92 -18.21
C VAL A 347 2.96 -2.79 -19.38
N THR A 348 4.26 -2.98 -19.55
CA THR A 348 4.78 -4.02 -20.45
C THR A 348 5.28 -5.19 -19.62
N ILE A 349 5.01 -6.41 -20.09
CA ILE A 349 5.41 -7.64 -19.39
C ILE A 349 6.41 -8.37 -20.27
N HIS A 350 7.60 -8.61 -19.73
CA HIS A 350 8.67 -9.32 -20.42
C HIS A 350 9.07 -10.56 -19.63
N GLU A 351 8.96 -11.72 -20.26
CA GLU A 351 9.41 -12.98 -19.68
C GLU A 351 10.85 -13.30 -20.10
N GLY A 352 11.65 -13.81 -19.18
CA GLY A 352 13.04 -14.16 -19.46
C GLY A 352 13.57 -15.30 -18.59
N ARG A 353 14.79 -15.75 -18.92
CA ARG A 353 15.49 -16.81 -18.20
C ARG A 353 17.00 -16.58 -18.17
N TRP A 354 17.60 -16.86 -17.02
CA TRP A 354 19.05 -17.01 -16.87
C TRP A 354 19.40 -18.49 -17.03
N VAL A 355 20.17 -18.81 -18.06
CA VAL A 355 20.61 -20.18 -18.39
C VAL A 355 22.12 -20.25 -18.21
N LYS A 356 22.60 -21.26 -17.48
CA LYS A 356 24.02 -21.41 -17.20
C LYS A 356 24.83 -21.54 -18.49
N GLY A 357 25.87 -20.72 -18.62
CA GLY A 357 26.79 -20.72 -19.76
C GLY A 357 26.23 -20.04 -21.02
N CYS A 358 24.98 -19.55 -20.99
CA CYS A 358 24.38 -18.82 -22.10
C CYS A 358 24.00 -17.39 -21.69
N SER A 359 23.04 -17.23 -20.77
CA SER A 359 22.47 -15.92 -20.39
C SER A 359 22.59 -15.59 -18.91
N ALA A 360 23.13 -16.50 -18.08
CA ALA A 360 23.38 -16.26 -16.66
C ALA A 360 24.72 -15.53 -16.45
N GLY A 361 24.78 -14.25 -16.84
CA GLY A 361 26.01 -13.46 -16.92
C GLY A 361 26.52 -12.89 -15.59
N GLY A 362 25.69 -12.87 -14.54
CA GLY A 362 26.01 -12.23 -13.26
C GLY A 362 25.92 -10.71 -13.33
N CYS A 363 26.27 -10.01 -12.26
CA CYS A 363 26.22 -8.54 -12.20
C CYS A 363 27.44 -7.86 -12.86
N ARG A 364 27.46 -6.52 -12.86
CA ARG A 364 28.51 -5.70 -13.52
C ARG A 364 29.94 -5.95 -13.00
N ASN A 365 30.09 -6.58 -11.83
CA ASN A 365 31.38 -7.02 -11.29
C ASN A 365 32.03 -8.12 -12.12
N PHE A 366 31.28 -8.78 -13.00
CA PHE A 366 31.75 -9.84 -13.89
C PHE A 366 31.71 -9.36 -15.36
N PRO A 367 32.61 -8.46 -15.78
CA PRO A 367 32.55 -7.83 -17.10
C PRO A 367 32.67 -8.81 -18.28
N ASP A 368 33.31 -9.97 -18.07
CA ASP A 368 33.48 -10.99 -19.11
C ASP A 368 32.16 -11.67 -19.50
N THR A 369 31.21 -11.74 -18.58
CA THR A 369 29.94 -12.46 -18.74
C THR A 369 28.73 -11.55 -18.66
N TYR A 370 28.83 -10.35 -18.08
CA TYR A 370 27.70 -9.43 -17.83
C TYR A 370 26.86 -9.11 -19.08
N TRP A 371 27.53 -8.91 -20.21
CA TRP A 371 26.88 -8.55 -21.49
C TRP A 371 26.00 -9.67 -22.08
N THR A 372 26.15 -10.90 -21.60
CA THR A 372 25.36 -12.07 -22.02
C THR A 372 23.99 -12.14 -21.35
N ASN A 373 23.75 -11.34 -20.30
CA ASN A 373 22.43 -11.26 -19.69
C ASN A 373 21.37 -10.78 -20.70
N PRO A 374 20.10 -11.20 -20.56
CA PRO A 374 19.02 -10.70 -21.41
C PRO A 374 18.93 -9.18 -21.39
N GLN A 375 18.59 -8.57 -22.54
CA GLN A 375 18.56 -7.13 -22.71
C GLN A 375 17.17 -6.71 -23.19
N PHE A 376 16.51 -5.79 -22.49
CA PHE A 376 15.16 -5.33 -22.82
C PHE A 376 15.18 -3.85 -23.16
N ARG A 377 14.68 -3.49 -24.34
CA ARG A 377 14.61 -2.09 -24.79
C ARG A 377 13.44 -1.38 -24.12
N LEU A 378 13.71 -0.22 -23.55
CA LEU A 378 12.72 0.70 -23.00
C LEU A 378 12.82 2.00 -23.80
N VAL A 379 11.73 2.41 -24.44
CA VAL A 379 11.65 3.65 -25.20
C VAL A 379 10.75 4.61 -24.43
N LEU A 380 11.30 5.74 -24.00
CA LEU A 380 10.52 6.78 -23.34
C LEU A 380 10.16 7.86 -24.36
N PRO A 381 8.87 8.16 -24.55
CA PRO A 381 8.40 9.08 -25.57
C PRO A 381 8.97 10.48 -25.37
N GLU A 382 9.23 11.17 -26.48
CA GLU A 382 9.58 12.59 -26.44
C GLU A 382 8.43 13.36 -25.83
N ALA A 383 8.69 14.03 -24.71
CA ALA A 383 7.69 14.86 -24.07
C ALA A 383 7.81 16.30 -24.61
N ASP A 384 6.69 16.92 -24.96
CA ASP A 384 6.62 18.21 -25.70
C ASP A 384 7.29 19.44 -25.05
N ALA A 385 7.95 19.29 -23.89
CA ALA A 385 8.65 20.38 -23.22
C ALA A 385 10.10 20.01 -22.92
N LYS A 386 10.99 20.99 -23.15
CA LYS A 386 12.46 20.88 -23.19
C LYS A 386 13.16 20.36 -21.92
N GLU A 387 12.44 20.10 -20.82
CA GLU A 387 13.00 19.62 -19.55
C GLU A 387 12.08 18.63 -18.81
N LYS A 388 11.32 17.80 -19.53
CA LYS A 388 10.51 16.77 -18.89
C LYS A 388 11.37 15.54 -18.57
N THR A 389 11.28 15.04 -17.34
CA THR A 389 11.75 13.71 -16.95
C THR A 389 10.54 12.76 -16.88
N CYS A 390 10.70 11.55 -17.38
CA CYS A 390 9.69 10.49 -17.33
C CYS A 390 9.92 9.65 -16.07
N THR A 391 8.85 9.40 -15.31
CA THR A 391 8.89 8.50 -14.16
C THR A 391 8.67 7.07 -14.65
N VAL A 392 9.62 6.18 -14.34
CA VAL A 392 9.56 4.77 -14.70
C VAL A 392 9.74 3.95 -13.43
N VAL A 393 8.85 2.99 -13.20
CA VAL A 393 9.03 1.98 -12.14
C VAL A 393 9.39 0.67 -12.81
N VAL A 394 10.47 0.03 -12.38
CA VAL A 394 10.91 -1.24 -12.95
C VAL A 394 10.86 -2.30 -11.85
N ALA A 395 10.09 -3.36 -12.09
CA ALA A 395 9.95 -4.51 -11.21
C ALA A 395 10.51 -5.78 -11.87
N LEU A 396 11.45 -6.45 -11.20
CA LEU A 396 12.06 -7.70 -11.64
C LEU A 396 11.77 -8.82 -10.64
N MET A 397 11.03 -9.84 -11.07
CA MET A 397 10.59 -10.97 -10.24
C MET A 397 11.22 -12.30 -10.69
N GLN A 398 11.74 -13.11 -9.77
CA GLN A 398 12.19 -14.48 -10.05
C GLN A 398 11.05 -15.51 -9.87
N LYS A 399 10.90 -16.46 -10.81
CA LYS A 399 9.80 -17.43 -10.86
C LYS A 399 10.16 -18.78 -10.20
N GLY A 400 9.15 -19.55 -9.81
CA GLY A 400 9.22 -20.99 -9.47
C GLY A 400 9.94 -21.39 -8.17
N ARG A 401 10.72 -20.50 -7.54
CA ARG A 401 11.66 -20.86 -6.46
C ARG A 401 11.05 -21.53 -5.22
N ARG A 402 9.81 -21.17 -4.84
CA ARG A 402 9.15 -21.74 -3.64
C ARG A 402 8.82 -23.24 -3.83
N LYS A 403 8.37 -23.64 -5.02
CA LYS A 403 8.10 -25.04 -5.36
C LYS A 403 9.38 -25.90 -5.35
N GLU A 404 10.49 -25.30 -5.75
CA GLU A 404 11.81 -25.92 -5.81
C GLU A 404 12.54 -25.98 -4.45
N ARG A 405 12.00 -25.39 -3.37
CA ARG A 405 12.61 -25.48 -2.03
C ARG A 405 12.80 -26.91 -1.55
N SER A 406 11.88 -27.81 -1.92
CA SER A 406 11.99 -29.25 -1.66
C SER A 406 13.24 -29.88 -2.29
N LEU A 407 13.76 -29.28 -3.35
CA LEU A 407 14.99 -29.68 -4.03
C LEU A 407 16.22 -28.88 -3.55
N GLY A 408 16.07 -28.07 -2.49
CA GLY A 408 17.13 -27.25 -1.91
C GLY A 408 17.31 -25.87 -2.56
N ALA A 409 16.38 -25.43 -3.44
CA ALA A 409 16.50 -24.13 -4.08
C ALA A 409 16.30 -22.97 -3.09
N THR A 410 17.18 -21.97 -3.16
CA THR A 410 17.06 -20.69 -2.44
C THR A 410 16.70 -19.56 -3.39
N LEU A 411 16.17 -18.46 -2.88
CA LEU A 411 16.10 -17.22 -3.65
C LEU A 411 17.53 -16.78 -4.05
N HIS A 412 17.66 -16.21 -5.24
CA HIS A 412 18.91 -15.60 -5.69
C HIS A 412 18.91 -14.11 -5.37
N ASN A 413 20.10 -13.55 -5.20
CA ASN A 413 20.29 -12.09 -5.19
C ASN A 413 20.07 -11.56 -6.61
N ILE A 414 18.98 -10.83 -6.83
CA ILE A 414 18.61 -10.29 -8.14
C ILE A 414 18.67 -8.76 -8.15
N GLY A 415 18.86 -8.20 -9.33
CA GLY A 415 18.92 -6.77 -9.57
C GLY A 415 18.96 -6.47 -11.05
N PHE A 416 18.86 -5.19 -11.41
CA PHE A 416 18.96 -4.74 -12.79
C PHE A 416 19.70 -3.41 -12.89
N ALA A 417 20.16 -3.11 -14.11
CA ALA A 417 20.75 -1.83 -14.45
C ALA A 417 20.16 -1.32 -15.78
N ILE A 418 20.13 -0.01 -15.91
CA ILE A 418 19.56 0.72 -17.05
C ILE A 418 20.68 1.53 -17.69
N TYR A 419 20.85 1.37 -19.01
CA TYR A 419 21.86 2.09 -19.79
C TYR A 419 21.17 2.87 -20.91
N GLU A 420 21.61 4.11 -21.13
CA GLU A 420 21.23 4.89 -22.32
C GLU A 420 21.88 4.27 -23.56
N MET A 421 21.08 4.08 -24.60
CA MET A 421 21.50 3.47 -25.86
C MET A 421 21.30 4.46 -27.01
N LYS A 422 22.22 4.42 -27.99
CA LYS A 422 22.12 5.18 -29.23
C LYS A 422 22.24 4.23 -30.41
N GLY A 423 21.18 4.13 -31.21
CA GLY A 423 21.14 3.30 -32.41
C GLY A 423 20.35 2.00 -32.25
N ASN A 424 20.24 1.24 -33.34
CA ASN A 424 19.27 0.15 -33.48
C ASN A 424 19.87 -1.25 -33.22
N GLN A 425 20.86 -1.35 -32.33
CA GLN A 425 21.50 -2.64 -32.03
C GLN A 425 20.56 -3.53 -31.19
N GLN A 426 20.36 -4.78 -31.61
CA GLN A 426 19.51 -5.74 -30.87
C GLN A 426 20.16 -6.24 -29.57
N GLN A 427 21.48 -6.32 -29.51
CA GLN A 427 22.23 -6.74 -28.34
C GLN A 427 23.53 -5.95 -28.26
N LEU A 428 23.79 -5.35 -27.09
CA LEU A 428 24.98 -4.54 -26.85
C LEU A 428 26.18 -5.44 -26.54
N PRO A 429 27.35 -5.19 -27.16
CA PRO A 429 28.55 -6.00 -26.97
C PRO A 429 29.22 -5.72 -25.62
N LYS A 430 30.18 -6.58 -25.25
CA LYS A 430 30.99 -6.44 -24.03
C LYS A 430 31.60 -5.04 -23.86
N ASP A 431 32.19 -4.50 -24.93
CA ASP A 431 32.89 -3.22 -24.89
C ASP A 431 31.96 -2.06 -24.50
N PHE A 432 30.68 -2.13 -24.89
CA PHE A 432 29.71 -1.12 -24.51
C PHE A 432 29.62 -0.98 -22.99
N PHE A 433 29.51 -2.10 -22.26
CA PHE A 433 29.37 -2.08 -20.81
C PHE A 433 30.65 -1.72 -20.08
N LEU A 434 31.81 -1.91 -20.72
CA LEU A 434 33.11 -1.51 -20.17
C LEU A 434 33.28 0.02 -20.17
N TYR A 435 32.86 0.69 -21.24
CA TYR A 435 33.09 2.12 -21.43
C TYR A 435 31.89 3.00 -21.05
N ASN A 436 30.67 2.45 -20.95
CA ASN A 436 29.49 3.22 -20.56
C ASN A 436 29.08 2.96 -19.10
N ALA A 437 28.79 4.04 -18.37
CA ALA A 437 28.20 3.98 -17.05
C ALA A 437 26.69 3.72 -17.13
N SER A 438 26.13 3.04 -16.13
CA SER A 438 24.69 2.86 -15.99
C SER A 438 24.03 4.20 -15.69
N THR A 439 22.99 4.57 -16.44
CA THR A 439 22.17 5.76 -16.18
C THR A 439 21.40 5.62 -14.87
N ALA A 440 20.89 4.41 -14.61
CA ALA A 440 20.20 4.06 -13.37
C ALA A 440 20.44 2.57 -13.04
N ARG A 441 20.31 2.19 -11.77
CA ARG A 441 20.45 0.80 -11.31
C ARG A 441 19.79 0.61 -9.96
N CYS A 442 19.50 -0.63 -9.58
CA CYS A 442 19.10 -0.96 -8.21
C CYS A 442 20.18 -0.50 -7.22
N LYS A 443 19.76 -0.01 -6.04
CA LYS A 443 20.68 0.41 -4.97
C LYS A 443 21.55 -0.76 -4.48
N SER A 444 20.94 -1.93 -4.36
CA SER A 444 21.57 -3.18 -3.96
C SER A 444 20.93 -4.37 -4.67
N TYR A 445 21.66 -5.48 -4.77
CA TYR A 445 21.08 -6.76 -5.17
C TYR A 445 20.44 -7.40 -3.95
N VAL A 446 19.16 -7.74 -4.05
CA VAL A 446 18.36 -8.20 -2.91
C VAL A 446 17.99 -9.67 -3.04
N ASN A 447 17.98 -10.37 -1.92
CA ASN A 447 17.55 -11.76 -1.83
C ASN A 447 16.03 -11.85 -1.62
N MET A 448 15.25 -11.27 -2.53
CA MET A 448 13.79 -11.22 -2.47
C MET A 448 13.19 -11.78 -3.76
N ARG A 449 11.89 -12.14 -3.71
CA ARG A 449 11.19 -12.67 -4.88
C ARG A 449 11.10 -11.64 -6.01
N GLU A 450 10.87 -10.38 -5.66
CA GLU A 450 10.84 -9.25 -6.57
C GLU A 450 11.75 -8.12 -6.05
N VAL A 451 12.35 -7.39 -6.98
CA VAL A 451 13.03 -6.11 -6.73
C VAL A 451 12.37 -5.03 -7.58
N THR A 452 11.90 -3.97 -6.92
CA THR A 452 11.18 -2.87 -7.56
C THR A 452 11.82 -1.55 -7.17
N GLU A 453 12.14 -0.73 -8.16
CA GLU A 453 12.75 0.59 -7.98
C GLU A 453 12.10 1.61 -8.91
N ARG A 454 11.99 2.85 -8.43
CA ARG A 454 11.43 3.99 -9.17
C ARG A 454 12.55 4.93 -9.62
N PHE A 455 12.52 5.31 -10.89
CA PHE A 455 13.51 6.19 -11.52
C PHE A 455 12.83 7.37 -12.22
N CYS A 456 13.54 8.49 -12.28
CA CYS A 456 13.21 9.62 -13.15
C CYS A 456 14.27 9.71 -14.24
N LEU A 457 13.92 9.34 -15.47
CA LEU A 457 14.81 9.30 -16.62
C LEU A 457 14.46 10.41 -17.60
N LYS A 458 15.40 10.81 -18.46
CA LYS A 458 15.08 11.76 -19.55
C LYS A 458 14.41 11.00 -20.70
N PRO A 459 13.61 11.64 -21.55
CA PRO A 459 13.13 11.05 -22.80
C PRO A 459 14.31 10.52 -23.62
N GLY A 460 14.16 9.32 -24.16
CA GLY A 460 15.25 8.64 -24.86
C GLY A 460 15.10 7.12 -24.87
N GLU A 461 16.09 6.47 -25.47
CA GLU A 461 16.14 5.02 -25.56
C GLU A 461 17.08 4.43 -24.52
N TYR A 462 16.57 3.44 -23.81
CA TYR A 462 17.27 2.75 -22.74
C TYR A 462 17.25 1.24 -22.97
N VAL A 463 18.19 0.56 -22.33
CA VAL A 463 18.21 -0.89 -22.21
C VAL A 463 18.25 -1.29 -20.73
N ILE A 464 17.36 -2.20 -20.34
CA ILE A 464 17.30 -2.78 -19.01
C ILE A 464 18.01 -4.15 -19.06
N ILE A 465 18.97 -4.34 -18.16
CA ILE A 465 19.75 -5.57 -18.03
C ILE A 465 19.40 -6.23 -16.69
N PRO A 466 18.42 -7.15 -16.64
CA PRO A 466 18.16 -7.96 -15.46
C PRO A 466 19.21 -9.06 -15.29
N SER A 467 19.75 -9.17 -14.08
CA SER A 467 20.78 -10.15 -13.75
C SER A 467 20.69 -10.66 -12.32
N THR A 468 21.26 -11.84 -12.09
CA THR A 468 21.64 -12.30 -10.75
C THR A 468 22.95 -11.64 -10.31
N PHE A 469 23.23 -11.62 -9.01
CA PHE A 469 24.50 -11.10 -8.51
C PHE A 469 25.68 -11.94 -9.02
N ASP A 470 25.62 -13.26 -8.78
CA ASP A 470 26.63 -14.21 -9.24
C ASP A 470 26.29 -14.72 -10.65
N PRO A 471 27.31 -15.00 -11.48
CA PRO A 471 27.10 -15.68 -12.76
C PRO A 471 26.67 -17.14 -12.57
N HIS A 472 26.18 -17.76 -13.65
CA HIS A 472 25.80 -19.17 -13.71
C HIS A 472 24.63 -19.61 -12.80
N LYS A 473 23.89 -18.65 -12.25
CA LYS A 473 22.66 -18.91 -11.48
C LYS A 473 21.48 -19.04 -12.44
N GLU A 474 20.81 -20.19 -12.36
CA GLU A 474 19.65 -20.48 -13.22
C GLU A 474 18.35 -20.09 -12.51
N SER A 475 17.50 -19.36 -13.24
CA SER A 475 16.13 -19.04 -12.85
C SER A 475 15.38 -18.41 -14.02
N GLU A 476 14.08 -18.62 -14.07
CA GLU A 476 13.16 -17.81 -14.88
C GLU A 476 12.84 -16.50 -14.15
N PHE A 477 12.50 -15.45 -14.89
CA PHE A 477 12.12 -14.16 -14.34
C PHE A 477 11.02 -13.47 -15.16
N LEU A 478 10.40 -12.47 -14.54
CA LEU A 478 9.44 -11.55 -15.13
C LEU A 478 9.95 -10.13 -14.90
N LEU A 479 10.06 -9.35 -15.97
CA LEU A 479 10.40 -7.93 -15.93
C LEU A 479 9.17 -7.11 -16.31
N ARG A 480 8.81 -6.15 -15.47
CA ARG A 480 7.66 -5.28 -15.64
C ARG A 480 8.10 -3.82 -15.50
N PRO A 481 8.43 -3.11 -16.59
CA PRO A 481 8.54 -1.66 -16.57
C PRO A 481 7.15 -1.03 -16.67
N PHE A 482 6.86 -0.15 -15.72
CA PHE A 482 5.66 0.66 -15.62
C PHE A 482 6.03 2.09 -15.97
N GLU A 483 5.36 2.62 -16.98
CA GLU A 483 5.46 4.03 -17.35
C GLU A 483 4.29 4.79 -16.74
N GLU A 484 4.60 5.86 -16.01
CA GLU A 484 3.58 6.75 -15.44
C GLU A 484 3.06 7.68 -16.55
N GLU A 485 1.87 7.40 -17.08
CA GLU A 485 1.19 8.39 -17.92
C GLU A 485 0.55 9.44 -17.02
N GLU A 486 1.24 10.59 -16.85
CA GLU A 486 0.57 11.78 -16.35
C GLU A 486 -0.58 12.13 -17.32
N THR A 487 -1.79 12.33 -16.79
CA THR A 487 -2.92 12.75 -17.62
C THR A 487 -2.62 14.09 -18.30
N GLU A 488 -3.16 14.32 -19.50
CA GLU A 488 -2.95 15.60 -20.21
C GLU A 488 -3.38 16.81 -19.37
N GLU A 489 -4.41 16.67 -18.54
CA GLU A 489 -4.81 17.71 -17.60
C GLU A 489 -3.76 17.97 -16.51
N GLU A 490 -3.11 16.93 -15.97
CA GLU A 490 -2.05 17.07 -14.97
C GLU A 490 -0.77 17.66 -15.55
N LYS A 491 -0.41 17.24 -16.78
CA LYS A 491 0.70 17.84 -17.53
C LYS A 491 0.46 19.32 -17.78
N GLN A 492 -0.74 19.68 -18.24
CA GLN A 492 -1.13 21.07 -18.44
C GLN A 492 -1.10 21.84 -17.11
N PHE A 493 -1.63 21.27 -16.03
CA PHE A 493 -1.68 21.91 -14.73
C PHE A 493 -0.27 22.15 -14.14
N ARG A 494 0.63 21.18 -14.26
CA ARG A 494 2.01 21.29 -13.79
C ARG A 494 2.81 22.30 -14.63
N ALA A 495 2.64 22.29 -15.94
CA ALA A 495 3.24 23.28 -16.83
C ALA A 495 2.75 24.70 -16.51
N ILE A 496 1.44 24.84 -16.22
CA ILE A 496 0.87 26.11 -15.74
C ILE A 496 1.53 26.49 -14.42
N PHE A 497 1.61 25.60 -13.42
CA PHE A 497 2.24 25.90 -12.14
C PHE A 497 3.70 26.35 -12.28
N GLN A 498 4.51 25.65 -13.08
CA GLN A 498 5.91 26.00 -13.30
C GLN A 498 6.07 27.37 -14.00
N GLN A 499 5.19 27.71 -14.94
CA GLN A 499 5.19 29.03 -15.56
C GLN A 499 4.86 30.16 -14.58
N ILE A 500 4.21 29.84 -13.46
CA ILE A 500 3.71 30.80 -12.48
C ILE A 500 4.72 30.98 -11.36
N ALA A 501 5.16 29.88 -10.78
CA ALA A 501 6.09 29.84 -9.66
C ALA A 501 7.52 30.25 -10.08
N GLY A 502 7.88 30.09 -11.37
CA GLY A 502 9.24 30.37 -11.81
C GLY A 502 10.26 29.44 -11.11
N ASP A 503 11.43 29.99 -10.79
CA ASP A 503 12.59 29.19 -10.32
C ASP A 503 12.48 28.73 -8.86
N ASP A 504 11.67 29.39 -8.03
CA ASP A 504 11.53 29.06 -6.61
C ASP A 504 10.51 27.93 -6.33
N MET A 505 9.74 27.53 -7.37
CA MET A 505 8.71 26.50 -7.31
C MET A 505 7.64 26.73 -6.23
N GLN A 506 7.40 27.99 -5.86
CA GLN A 506 6.37 28.43 -4.92
C GLN A 506 5.54 29.55 -5.55
N ILE A 507 4.25 29.64 -5.20
CA ILE A 507 3.38 30.72 -5.71
C ILE A 507 3.09 31.72 -4.59
N ASN A 508 3.45 32.98 -4.81
CA ASN A 508 3.09 34.09 -3.93
C ASN A 508 1.72 34.72 -4.31
N ALA A 509 1.22 35.63 -3.46
CA ALA A 509 -0.09 36.26 -3.66
C ALA A 509 -0.20 37.07 -4.96
N ASN A 510 0.90 37.69 -5.42
CA ASN A 510 0.91 38.48 -6.65
C ASN A 510 0.87 37.59 -7.91
N GLU A 511 1.59 36.48 -7.89
CA GLU A 511 1.57 35.46 -8.94
C GLU A 511 0.20 34.79 -9.03
N LEU A 512 -0.36 34.39 -7.88
CA LEU A 512 -1.71 33.82 -7.81
C LEU A 512 -2.75 34.78 -8.41
N ARG A 513 -2.70 36.07 -8.04
CA ARG A 513 -3.58 37.11 -8.59
C ARG A 513 -3.45 37.22 -10.11
N THR A 514 -2.22 37.28 -10.60
CA THR A 514 -1.93 37.44 -12.04
C THR A 514 -2.53 36.30 -12.84
N VAL A 515 -2.44 35.08 -12.32
CA VAL A 515 -2.93 33.86 -12.98
C VAL A 515 -4.43 33.78 -12.95
N LEU A 516 -5.03 33.95 -11.78
CA LEU A 516 -6.47 33.87 -11.64
C LEU A 516 -7.15 34.95 -12.50
N ASN A 517 -6.59 36.16 -12.56
CA ASN A 517 -7.15 37.24 -13.39
C ASN A 517 -6.94 37.00 -14.88
N ARG A 518 -5.79 36.43 -15.28
CA ARG A 518 -5.56 36.01 -16.67
C ARG A 518 -6.55 34.92 -17.10
N VAL A 519 -6.92 34.01 -16.20
CA VAL A 519 -7.87 32.93 -16.46
C VAL A 519 -9.30 33.47 -16.52
N ILE A 520 -9.70 34.35 -15.59
CA ILE A 520 -10.99 35.05 -15.65
C ILE A 520 -11.13 35.85 -16.95
N ALA A 521 -10.10 36.59 -17.35
CA ALA A 521 -10.13 37.40 -18.58
C ALA A 521 -10.34 36.58 -19.86
N LYS A 522 -9.98 35.28 -19.87
CA LYS A 522 -10.28 34.36 -20.98
C LYS A 522 -11.74 33.92 -21.00
N HIS A 523 -12.41 33.90 -19.85
CA HIS A 523 -13.83 33.58 -19.73
C HIS A 523 -14.67 34.84 -19.86
N LYS A 524 -15.00 35.22 -21.10
CA LYS A 524 -15.83 36.40 -21.45
C LYS A 524 -17.22 36.45 -20.79
N GLU A 525 -17.64 35.38 -20.14
CA GLU A 525 -18.91 35.24 -19.43
C GLU A 525 -18.89 35.89 -18.04
N LEU A 526 -17.72 36.16 -17.45
CA LEU A 526 -17.58 36.83 -16.16
C LEU A 526 -17.03 38.24 -16.36
N LYS A 527 -17.89 39.25 -16.26
CA LYS A 527 -17.49 40.67 -16.24
C LYS A 527 -17.11 41.08 -14.81
N THR A 528 -15.92 40.70 -14.36
CA THR A 528 -15.40 41.12 -13.05
C THR A 528 -14.08 41.84 -13.18
N GLU A 529 -13.72 42.67 -12.19
CA GLU A 529 -12.42 43.36 -12.12
C GLU A 529 -11.25 42.39 -11.83
N GLY A 530 -11.57 41.11 -11.62
CA GLY A 530 -10.64 40.06 -11.21
C GLY A 530 -10.59 39.92 -9.68
N PHE A 531 -9.73 39.01 -9.21
CA PHE A 531 -9.43 38.84 -7.80
C PHE A 531 -8.56 39.99 -7.28
N SER A 532 -8.94 40.51 -6.11
CA SER A 532 -8.11 41.43 -5.34
C SER A 532 -6.87 40.73 -4.77
N LEU A 533 -5.84 41.52 -4.43
CA LEU A 533 -4.64 41.00 -3.77
C LEU A 533 -4.98 40.37 -2.41
N GLU A 534 -5.99 40.91 -1.73
CA GLU A 534 -6.38 40.47 -0.40
C GLU A 534 -7.17 39.15 -0.44
N SER A 535 -8.01 38.97 -1.46
CA SER A 535 -8.61 37.66 -1.75
C SER A 535 -7.55 36.60 -2.00
N CYS A 536 -6.49 36.92 -2.75
CA CYS A 536 -5.39 36.00 -3.01
C CYS A 536 -4.59 35.67 -1.74
N ARG A 537 -4.31 36.66 -0.87
CA ARG A 537 -3.68 36.41 0.44
C ARG A 537 -4.53 35.52 1.33
N SER A 538 -5.84 35.76 1.37
CA SER A 538 -6.79 34.93 2.13
C SER A 538 -6.82 33.50 1.61
N MET A 539 -6.73 33.30 0.28
CA MET A 539 -6.62 31.96 -0.31
C MET A 539 -5.32 31.25 0.07
N ILE A 540 -4.19 31.96 0.08
CA ILE A 540 -2.91 31.39 0.51
C ILE A 540 -3.00 31.00 1.98
N ALA A 541 -3.45 31.89 2.85
CA ALA A 541 -3.58 31.61 4.29
C ALA A 541 -4.51 30.41 4.61
N LEU A 542 -5.52 30.13 3.78
CA LEU A 542 -6.38 28.95 3.94
C LEU A 542 -5.68 27.64 3.57
N MET A 543 -4.71 27.71 2.66
CA MET A 543 -4.15 26.57 1.93
C MET A 543 -2.72 26.23 2.35
N ASP A 544 -1.98 27.23 2.82
CA ASP A 544 -0.62 27.16 3.35
C ASP A 544 -0.62 26.34 4.65
N THR A 545 -0.38 25.04 4.50
CA THR A 545 -0.33 24.10 5.63
C THR A 545 1.07 23.96 6.20
N ASP A 546 2.09 24.34 5.42
CA ASP A 546 3.49 24.29 5.81
C ASP A 546 3.99 25.59 6.47
N GLY A 547 3.17 26.65 6.46
CA GLY A 547 3.43 27.93 7.11
C GLY A 547 4.48 28.76 6.36
N THR A 548 4.66 28.51 5.06
CA THR A 548 5.68 29.16 4.24
C THR A 548 5.25 30.54 3.75
N GLY A 549 3.97 30.87 3.83
CA GLY A 549 3.37 32.07 3.25
C GLY A 549 3.22 32.00 1.73
N HIS A 550 3.46 30.84 1.13
CA HIS A 550 3.43 30.59 -0.31
C HIS A 550 2.68 29.29 -0.61
N LEU A 551 2.33 29.02 -1.88
CA LEU A 551 1.69 27.76 -2.27
C LEU A 551 2.66 26.85 -3.01
N ASN A 552 2.85 25.64 -2.49
CA ASN A 552 3.49 24.57 -3.25
C ASN A 552 2.51 23.92 -4.26
N LEU A 553 3.00 23.03 -5.12
CA LEU A 553 2.19 22.41 -6.18
C LEU A 553 0.94 21.67 -5.66
N GLN A 554 1.04 21.00 -4.50
CA GLN A 554 -0.09 20.25 -3.93
C GLN A 554 -1.15 21.18 -3.35
N GLU A 555 -0.73 22.24 -2.66
CA GLU A 555 -1.61 23.26 -2.11
C GLU A 555 -2.30 24.04 -3.22
N PHE A 556 -1.55 24.45 -4.25
CA PHE A 556 -2.13 25.09 -5.44
C PHE A 556 -3.13 24.18 -6.17
N LYS A 557 -2.84 22.88 -6.33
CA LYS A 557 -3.78 21.91 -6.92
C LYS A 557 -5.08 21.84 -6.12
N HIS A 558 -4.99 21.81 -4.80
CA HIS A 558 -6.17 21.75 -3.95
C HIS A 558 -6.98 23.05 -4.00
N LEU A 559 -6.32 24.22 -3.99
CA LEU A 559 -6.97 25.52 -4.13
C LEU A 559 -7.70 25.63 -5.47
N TRP A 560 -7.02 25.25 -6.55
CA TRP A 560 -7.56 25.31 -7.90
C TRP A 560 -8.83 24.47 -8.08
N ASN A 561 -8.84 23.27 -7.52
CA ASN A 561 -10.02 22.40 -7.57
C ASN A 561 -11.21 22.97 -6.78
N LYS A 562 -10.95 23.64 -5.65
CA LYS A 562 -11.98 24.37 -4.90
C LYS A 562 -12.55 25.53 -5.70
N ILE A 563 -11.69 26.36 -6.29
CA ILE A 563 -12.11 27.49 -7.12
C ILE A 563 -12.94 26.99 -8.33
N LYS A 564 -12.52 25.90 -8.99
CA LYS A 564 -13.30 25.27 -10.07
C LYS A 564 -14.70 24.85 -9.61
N LYS A 565 -14.81 24.19 -8.45
CA LYS A 565 -16.10 23.77 -7.88
C LYS A 565 -17.00 24.97 -7.56
N TRP A 566 -16.45 25.98 -6.88
CA TRP A 566 -17.19 27.19 -6.52
C TRP A 566 -17.57 28.03 -7.73
N LYS A 567 -16.74 28.09 -8.76
CA LYS A 567 -17.07 28.68 -10.05
C LYS A 567 -18.27 28.00 -10.70
N LEU A 568 -18.30 26.66 -10.73
CA LEU A 568 -19.41 25.91 -11.31
C LEU A 568 -20.73 26.22 -10.60
N VAL A 569 -20.71 26.28 -9.27
CA VAL A 569 -21.87 26.70 -8.45
C VAL A 569 -22.25 28.13 -8.79
N PHE A 570 -21.30 29.06 -8.83
CA PHE A 570 -21.56 30.46 -9.15
C PHE A 570 -22.27 30.62 -10.51
N THR A 571 -21.72 30.00 -11.56
CA THR A 571 -22.28 30.07 -12.92
C THR A 571 -23.63 29.37 -13.07
N ARG A 572 -23.99 28.46 -12.15
CA ARG A 572 -25.29 27.78 -12.16
C ARG A 572 -26.40 28.68 -11.61
N TYR A 573 -26.07 29.53 -10.65
CA TYR A 573 -27.02 30.44 -10.01
C TYR A 573 -27.03 31.84 -10.66
N ASP A 574 -25.98 32.22 -11.39
CA ASP A 574 -25.96 33.40 -12.30
C ASP A 574 -26.77 33.10 -13.58
N THR A 575 -28.08 32.89 -13.43
CA THR A 575 -28.97 32.47 -14.52
C THR A 575 -29.21 33.55 -15.57
N ASP A 576 -29.09 34.82 -15.18
CA ASP A 576 -29.23 35.98 -16.04
C ASP A 576 -27.91 36.42 -16.69
N LYS A 577 -26.79 35.74 -16.37
CA LYS A 577 -25.44 36.08 -16.82
C LYS A 577 -25.06 37.52 -16.48
N SER A 578 -25.61 38.03 -15.37
CA SER A 578 -25.27 39.34 -14.81
C SER A 578 -23.83 39.40 -14.33
N SER A 579 -23.15 38.24 -14.19
CA SER A 579 -21.83 38.10 -13.55
C SER A 579 -21.86 38.42 -12.06
N THR A 580 -23.05 38.53 -11.47
CA THR A 580 -23.29 38.72 -10.05
C THR A 580 -24.33 37.72 -9.57
N ILE A 581 -24.37 37.48 -8.26
CA ILE A 581 -25.40 36.64 -7.64
C ILE A 581 -26.16 37.52 -6.66
N SER A 582 -27.49 37.51 -6.74
CA SER A 582 -28.31 38.25 -5.79
C SER A 582 -28.20 37.68 -4.36
N SER A 583 -28.45 38.51 -3.35
CA SER A 583 -28.53 38.05 -1.95
C SER A 583 -29.50 36.88 -1.71
N PHE A 584 -30.51 36.70 -2.56
CA PHE A 584 -31.45 35.56 -2.48
C PHE A 584 -30.87 34.26 -3.04
N GLU A 585 -30.19 34.33 -4.18
CA GLU A 585 -29.53 33.19 -4.82
C GLU A 585 -28.29 32.73 -4.03
N MET A 586 -27.63 33.67 -3.35
CA MET A 586 -26.48 33.38 -2.49
C MET A 586 -26.79 32.29 -1.45
N ARG A 587 -28.00 32.28 -0.87
CA ARG A 587 -28.37 31.30 0.15
C ARG A 587 -28.34 29.87 -0.41
N ASN A 588 -28.83 29.68 -1.62
CA ASN A 588 -28.83 28.39 -2.30
C ASN A 588 -27.41 28.01 -2.76
N ALA A 589 -26.65 28.97 -3.30
CA ALA A 589 -25.27 28.77 -3.72
C ALA A 589 -24.35 28.35 -2.56
N LEU A 590 -24.51 28.96 -1.38
CA LEU A 590 -23.75 28.58 -0.17
C LEU A 590 -24.11 27.17 0.30
N THR A 591 -25.40 26.82 0.26
CA THR A 591 -25.88 25.49 0.65
C THR A 591 -25.31 24.41 -0.26
N GLU A 592 -25.30 24.64 -1.58
CA GLU A 592 -24.71 23.71 -2.57
C GLU A 592 -23.18 23.65 -2.49
N ALA A 593 -22.53 24.76 -2.11
CA ALA A 593 -21.10 24.78 -1.80
C ALA A 593 -20.75 23.98 -0.53
N GLY A 594 -21.75 23.59 0.28
CA GLY A 594 -21.61 22.75 1.47
C GLY A 594 -21.74 23.47 2.81
N PHE A 595 -22.23 24.72 2.81
CA PHE A 595 -22.38 25.54 4.01
C PHE A 595 -23.85 25.71 4.38
N GLN A 596 -24.26 25.12 5.50
CA GLN A 596 -25.57 25.35 6.10
C GLN A 596 -25.43 26.39 7.22
N LEU A 597 -26.02 27.56 7.01
CA LEU A 597 -25.91 28.69 7.93
C LEU A 597 -27.28 29.07 8.50
N ASN A 598 -27.29 29.78 9.63
CA ASN A 598 -28.51 30.36 10.16
C ASN A 598 -28.84 31.70 9.45
N ASN A 599 -30.07 32.18 9.61
CA ASN A 599 -30.53 33.41 8.94
C ASN A 599 -29.66 34.63 9.29
N GLN A 600 -29.21 34.76 10.54
CA GLN A 600 -28.36 35.86 10.98
C GLN A 600 -27.00 35.89 10.25
N LEU A 601 -26.38 34.73 10.03
CA LEU A 601 -25.12 34.63 9.31
C LEU A 601 -25.28 34.98 7.83
N TYR A 602 -26.40 34.58 7.20
CA TYR A 602 -26.70 35.01 5.83
C TYR A 602 -26.82 36.53 5.73
N ASP A 603 -27.47 37.18 6.71
CA ASP A 603 -27.64 38.63 6.71
C ASP A 603 -26.29 39.34 6.89
N ILE A 604 -25.42 38.86 7.79
CA ILE A 604 -24.05 39.39 7.98
C ILE A 604 -23.22 39.26 6.71
N ILE A 605 -23.31 38.11 6.04
CA ILE A 605 -22.59 37.88 4.79
C ILE A 605 -23.06 38.85 3.70
N CYS A 606 -24.37 39.06 3.56
CA CYS A 606 -24.89 40.02 2.59
C CYS A 606 -24.41 41.44 2.91
N MET A 607 -24.49 41.87 4.17
CA MET A 607 -24.04 43.20 4.59
C MET A 607 -22.52 43.43 4.43
N ARG A 608 -21.72 42.37 4.39
CA ARG A 608 -20.25 42.46 4.32
C ARG A 608 -19.69 42.34 2.90
N TYR A 609 -20.31 41.53 2.05
CA TYR A 609 -19.78 41.16 0.73
C TYR A 609 -20.66 41.58 -0.44
N ALA A 610 -21.92 41.96 -0.21
CA ALA A 610 -22.76 42.49 -1.28
C ALA A 610 -22.43 43.97 -1.54
N ASN A 611 -22.58 44.38 -2.80
CA ASN A 611 -22.43 45.77 -3.22
C ASN A 611 -23.69 46.61 -2.88
N GLU A 612 -23.71 47.88 -3.29
CA GLU A 612 -24.84 48.82 -3.06
C GLU A 612 -26.19 48.31 -3.61
N ASN A 613 -26.16 47.41 -4.61
CA ASN A 613 -27.33 46.80 -5.22
C ASN A 613 -27.73 45.46 -4.58
N MET A 614 -27.09 45.05 -3.47
CA MET A 614 -27.29 43.76 -2.81
C MET A 614 -26.95 42.55 -3.68
N GLU A 615 -25.94 42.72 -4.55
CA GLU A 615 -25.39 41.71 -5.44
C GLU A 615 -23.94 41.37 -5.06
N LEU A 616 -23.56 40.11 -5.22
CA LEU A 616 -22.19 39.66 -4.99
C LEU A 616 -21.51 39.33 -6.31
N ASP A 617 -20.37 39.96 -6.55
CA ASP A 617 -19.50 39.58 -7.65
C ASP A 617 -18.69 38.32 -7.33
N PHE A 618 -18.00 37.80 -8.34
CA PHE A 618 -17.25 36.54 -8.19
C PHE A 618 -16.10 36.63 -7.17
N ASP A 619 -15.40 37.76 -7.07
CA ASP A 619 -14.32 37.94 -6.09
C ASP A 619 -14.88 37.91 -4.66
N SER A 620 -15.94 38.68 -4.40
CA SER A 620 -16.58 38.74 -3.09
C SER A 620 -17.21 37.41 -2.69
N TYR A 621 -17.78 36.67 -3.65
CA TYR A 621 -18.30 35.32 -3.43
C TYR A 621 -17.20 34.34 -3.01
N ILE A 622 -16.08 34.28 -3.74
CA ILE A 622 -14.97 33.38 -3.41
C ILE A 622 -14.30 33.80 -2.09
N SER A 623 -14.09 35.10 -1.87
CA SER A 623 -13.54 35.65 -0.63
C SER A 623 -14.39 35.27 0.58
N CYS A 624 -15.73 35.34 0.44
CA CYS A 624 -16.67 34.87 1.45
C CYS A 624 -16.50 33.38 1.75
N LEU A 625 -16.45 32.53 0.72
CA LEU A 625 -16.30 31.08 0.88
C LEU A 625 -14.97 30.69 1.54
N VAL A 626 -13.88 31.33 1.13
CA VAL A 626 -12.54 31.13 1.71
C VAL A 626 -12.55 31.52 3.19
N ARG A 627 -13.12 32.68 3.54
CA ARG A 627 -13.19 33.15 4.93
C ARG A 627 -14.11 32.26 5.77
N LEU A 628 -15.26 31.88 5.24
CA LEU A 628 -16.21 30.99 5.93
C LEU A 628 -15.58 29.62 6.19
N GLU A 629 -14.89 29.04 5.21
CA GLU A 629 -14.15 27.79 5.38
C GLU A 629 -13.02 27.94 6.41
N GLY A 630 -12.28 29.04 6.37
CA GLY A 630 -11.26 29.37 7.37
C GLY A 630 -11.84 29.44 8.79
N MET A 631 -13.01 30.08 8.97
CA MET A 631 -13.72 30.15 10.23
C MET A 631 -14.18 28.79 10.73
N PHE A 632 -14.77 27.95 9.86
CA PHE A 632 -15.17 26.59 10.23
C PHE A 632 -13.97 25.72 10.61
N ARG A 633 -12.85 25.83 9.86
CA ARG A 633 -11.61 25.10 10.18
C ARG A 633 -11.02 25.56 11.52
N ALA A 634 -10.96 26.87 11.75
CA ALA A 634 -10.48 27.42 13.01
C ALA A 634 -11.38 26.97 14.17
N PHE A 635 -12.70 27.12 14.05
CA PHE A 635 -13.65 26.68 15.07
C PHE A 635 -13.48 25.19 15.40
N ARG A 636 -13.46 24.32 14.40
CA ARG A 636 -13.24 22.87 14.59
C ARG A 636 -11.87 22.52 15.16
N ALA A 637 -10.84 23.36 14.94
CA ALA A 637 -9.53 23.15 15.53
C ALA A 637 -9.50 23.51 17.04
N PHE A 638 -10.36 24.45 17.47
CA PHE A 638 -10.47 24.87 18.86
C PHE A 638 -11.56 24.12 19.66
N ASP A 639 -12.62 23.64 19.00
CA ASP A 639 -13.71 22.81 19.56
C ASP A 639 -13.27 21.34 19.64
N ARG A 640 -12.55 21.00 20.70
CA ARG A 640 -11.90 19.68 20.86
C ARG A 640 -12.81 18.60 21.45
N ASP A 641 -13.80 19.01 22.23
CA ASP A 641 -14.79 18.18 22.88
C ASP A 641 -16.06 18.01 22.03
N GLY A 642 -16.22 18.82 20.96
CA GLY A 642 -17.36 18.73 20.06
C GLY A 642 -18.65 19.16 20.74
N ASP A 643 -18.55 19.95 21.81
CA ASP A 643 -19.69 20.47 22.57
C ASP A 643 -20.30 21.71 21.89
N GLY A 644 -19.65 22.21 20.83
CA GLY A 644 -20.08 23.38 20.07
C GLY A 644 -19.71 24.70 20.74
N ILE A 645 -18.82 24.72 21.73
CA ILE A 645 -18.41 25.91 22.49
C ILE A 645 -16.88 26.00 22.58
N ILE A 646 -16.30 27.03 21.94
CA ILE A 646 -14.86 27.32 22.07
C ILE A 646 -14.58 28.32 23.19
N LYS A 647 -13.57 28.05 24.01
CA LYS A 647 -13.05 28.98 25.03
C LYS A 647 -11.69 29.50 24.58
N LEU A 648 -11.62 30.81 24.34
CA LEU A 648 -10.41 31.47 23.83
C LEU A 648 -9.97 32.55 24.82
N ASN A 649 -8.65 32.68 25.01
CA ASN A 649 -8.08 33.81 25.73
C ASN A 649 -7.96 35.05 24.82
N VAL A 650 -7.72 36.23 25.39
CA VAL A 650 -7.66 37.50 24.64
C VAL A 650 -6.59 37.48 23.53
N PHE A 651 -5.47 36.79 23.74
CA PHE A 651 -4.41 36.67 22.73
C PHE A 651 -4.83 35.75 21.57
N GLU A 652 -5.52 34.66 21.86
CA GLU A 652 -6.07 33.73 20.87
C GLU A 652 -7.18 34.39 20.06
N VAL A 653 -8.09 35.12 20.73
CA VAL A 653 -9.13 35.93 20.05
C VAL A 653 -8.48 36.95 19.14
N SER A 654 -7.49 37.70 19.63
CA SER A 654 -6.77 38.70 18.83
C SER A 654 -6.09 38.07 17.63
N SER A 655 -5.43 36.92 17.81
CA SER A 655 -4.72 36.22 16.73
C SER A 655 -5.67 35.69 15.66
N ILE A 656 -6.81 35.10 16.05
CA ILE A 656 -7.83 34.57 15.12
C ILE A 656 -8.48 35.73 14.35
N ILE A 657 -8.83 36.81 15.04
CA ILE A 657 -9.40 38.00 14.41
C ILE A 657 -8.40 38.61 13.43
N PHE A 658 -7.12 38.74 13.81
CA PHE A 658 -6.09 39.33 12.96
C PHE A 658 -5.75 38.46 11.75
N PHE A 659 -5.83 37.14 11.89
CA PHE A 659 -5.55 36.19 10.81
C PHE A 659 -6.72 36.03 9.83
N LEU A 660 -7.98 36.20 10.30
CA LEU A 660 -9.18 36.06 9.46
C LEU A 660 -9.71 37.40 8.92
N ASN A 661 -9.48 38.50 9.64
CA ASN A 661 -9.72 39.86 9.17
C ASN A 661 -8.41 40.45 8.67
N SER A 662 -8.10 40.19 7.41
CA SER A 662 -7.29 41.11 6.63
C SER A 662 -7.85 42.53 6.78
N PHE A 663 -7.09 43.38 7.48
CA PHE A 663 -7.26 44.81 7.73
C PHE A 663 -8.69 45.37 7.54
N ILE A 664 -9.36 45.61 8.67
CA ILE A 664 -10.25 46.76 8.79
C ILE A 664 -9.35 47.98 8.55
N GLU A 665 -9.40 48.55 7.35
CA GLU A 665 -8.88 49.89 7.10
C GLU A 665 -9.62 50.87 8.03
N TYR A 666 -8.85 51.61 8.81
CA TYR A 666 -9.22 52.92 9.34
C TYR A 666 -8.43 53.97 8.58
#